data_AF-A0A8B9VNQ5-F1
#
_entry.id   AF-A0A8B9VNQ5-F1
#
_cell.length_a   1.000
_cell.length_b   1.000
_cell.length_c   1.000
_cell.angle_alpha   90.00
_cell.angle_beta   90.00
_cell.angle_gamma   90.00
#
_symmetry.space_group_name_H-M   'P 1'
#
loop_
_entity.id
_entity.type
_entity.pdbx_description
1 polymer ?
#
loop_
_entity_poly.entity_id
_entity_poly.type
_entity_poly.pdbx_seq_one_letter_code
_entity_poly.pdbx_strand_id
1 'polypeptide(L)'
;MSELGVYPCWRSCGVWIPDPEEVWKSAELLKDYKPGDKVLQLRLEEGKDLEYCLDPKTKELPPLRNPDILVGENDLTALSYLHEPAVLHNLKVRFIDSKLIYTYCGIVLVAINPYEQLPIYGEDIINAYSGQNMGDMDPHIFAVAEEAYKQMARDERNQSIIVSGESGAGKTVSAKYAMRYFATVSGSASEANVEEKVLASNPIMESIGNAKTTRNDNSSRFGKYIEIGFDKRYRIIGANMRTYLLEKSRVVFQAEEERNYHIFYQLCASAALPEFKTLRLGNANYFHYTKQGGSPVIDGVDDAKEMVNTRQACTLLGISDSYQMGIFRILAGILHLGNVEFASRDSDSCAIPPKNDPLTIFCDLMGVEYEEMAHWLCHRKLATATETYIKPISKLHAINARDALAKHIYANLFNWIVDHVNKALHSTVKQHSFIGVLDIYGFETFEINSFEQFCINYANEKLQQQFNMHVFKLEQEEYMKEQIPWTLIDFYDNQPCINLIEAKMGILDLLDEECKMPKGSDDTWAQKLYNTHLNKCALFEKPRLSNKAFIIKHFADKVEYQCEGFLEKNKDTVYEEQIKVLKSSKFKLLPELFQDEEKVLSPTSATPSGRVPLSRTAVKPAKARPGQTSKEHKKTVGHQNCCSLQIVKVLNLYTPVNEFEERVLVSFIRTIQLRLRDRKDSPQLLMDAKHIFPVTFPFNPSSLALETIQIPASLGLGFISRV
;
A
#
# COMPACT_ATOMS: atom_id res chain seq x y z
N MET A 1 41.56 14.87 -40.96
CA MET A 1 41.64 13.49 -41.46
C MET A 1 41.30 12.60 -40.28
N SER A 2 40.35 11.69 -40.26
CA SER A 2 39.24 11.33 -41.14
C SER A 2 38.62 10.12 -40.45
N GLU A 3 37.58 10.29 -39.65
CA GLU A 3 36.82 9.16 -39.10
C GLU A 3 35.33 9.45 -39.22
N LEU A 4 34.77 8.90 -40.31
CA LEU A 4 33.40 8.40 -40.48
C LEU A 4 32.26 9.29 -39.94
N GLY A 5 31.96 10.35 -40.70
CA GLY A 5 30.62 10.94 -40.72
C GLY A 5 29.66 10.06 -41.52
N VAL A 6 28.93 9.18 -40.82
CA VAL A 6 27.69 8.59 -41.31
C VAL A 6 26.59 9.06 -40.37
N TYR A 7 25.99 10.21 -40.66
CA TYR A 7 24.70 10.52 -40.07
C TYR A 7 23.67 9.57 -40.73
N PRO A 8 22.86 8.82 -39.97
CA PRO A 8 21.83 7.99 -40.58
C PRO A 8 20.90 8.88 -41.43
N CYS A 9 20.47 8.39 -42.60
CA CYS A 9 19.43 9.06 -43.37
C CYS A 9 18.13 8.96 -42.57
N TRP A 10 17.55 10.11 -42.20
CA TRP A 10 16.34 10.21 -41.36
C TRP A 10 15.07 10.28 -42.20
N ARG A 11 15.20 10.41 -43.52
CA ARG A 11 14.09 10.40 -44.45
C ARG A 11 13.36 9.06 -44.39
N SER A 12 12.04 9.11 -44.24
CA SER A 12 11.14 7.96 -44.02
C SER A 12 11.21 7.35 -42.62
N CYS A 13 11.91 7.99 -41.66
CA CYS A 13 11.83 7.59 -40.25
C CYS A 13 10.49 8.01 -39.65
N GLY A 14 9.87 7.10 -38.89
CA GLY A 14 8.73 7.42 -38.05
C GLY A 14 9.14 8.19 -36.81
N VAL A 15 8.31 9.15 -36.39
CA VAL A 15 8.42 9.91 -35.15
C VAL A 15 7.06 10.03 -34.46
N TRP A 16 7.09 10.37 -33.18
CA TRP A 16 5.91 10.63 -32.36
C TRP A 16 5.74 12.12 -32.12
N ILE A 17 4.53 12.62 -32.35
CA ILE A 17 4.15 14.01 -32.05
C ILE A 17 2.94 14.05 -31.10
N PRO A 18 2.77 15.12 -30.29
CA PRO A 18 1.66 15.21 -29.36
C PRO A 18 0.30 15.17 -30.06
N ASP A 19 -0.65 14.50 -29.41
CA ASP A 19 -2.05 14.42 -29.82
C ASP A 19 -3.01 14.58 -28.63
N PRO A 20 -4.07 15.41 -28.73
CA PRO A 20 -5.00 15.61 -27.61
C PRO A 20 -5.82 14.39 -27.21
N GLU A 21 -6.09 13.46 -28.14
CA GLU A 21 -6.98 12.32 -27.91
C GLU A 21 -6.18 11.06 -27.55
N GLU A 22 -5.10 10.78 -28.27
CA GLU A 22 -4.28 9.58 -28.07
C GLU A 22 -2.97 9.82 -27.30
N VAL A 23 -2.75 11.04 -26.80
CA VAL A 23 -1.48 11.53 -26.21
C VAL A 23 -0.37 11.69 -27.25
N TRP A 24 -0.15 10.68 -28.08
CA TRP A 24 0.87 10.65 -29.13
C TRP A 24 0.33 10.05 -30.42
N LYS A 25 0.70 10.64 -31.56
CA LYS A 25 0.41 10.07 -32.89
C LYS A 25 1.66 9.94 -33.74
N SER A 26 1.64 9.00 -34.66
CA SER A 26 2.78 8.74 -35.55
C SER A 26 2.80 9.69 -36.74
N ALA A 27 4.01 10.08 -37.14
CA ALA A 27 4.26 10.81 -38.37
C ALA A 27 5.57 10.36 -39.01
N GLU A 28 5.69 10.47 -40.34
CA GLU A 28 6.85 10.08 -41.11
C GLU A 28 7.63 11.32 -41.59
N LEU A 29 8.96 11.32 -41.46
CA LEU A 29 9.81 12.40 -41.97
C LEU A 29 9.89 12.38 -43.50
N LEU A 30 9.47 13.47 -44.14
CA LEU A 30 9.55 13.63 -45.60
C LEU A 30 10.93 14.09 -46.09
N LYS A 31 11.71 14.73 -45.20
CA LYS A 31 13.06 15.26 -45.47
C LYS A 31 13.97 15.01 -44.28
N ASP A 32 15.26 14.82 -44.56
CA ASP A 32 16.28 14.71 -43.51
C ASP A 32 16.36 16.00 -42.69
N TYR A 33 16.42 15.85 -41.36
CA TYR A 33 16.71 16.95 -40.45
C TYR A 33 18.18 17.35 -40.56
N LYS A 34 18.45 18.66 -40.67
CA LYS A 34 19.80 19.22 -40.57
C LYS A 34 19.97 19.93 -39.22
N PRO A 35 21.12 19.78 -38.54
CA PRO A 35 21.38 20.49 -37.30
C PRO A 35 21.16 22.01 -37.45
N GLY A 36 20.21 22.56 -36.69
CA GLY A 36 19.84 23.97 -36.74
C GLY A 36 18.54 24.28 -37.49
N ASP A 37 17.93 23.30 -38.14
CA ASP A 37 16.58 23.44 -38.69
C ASP A 37 15.59 23.72 -37.56
N LYS A 38 14.61 24.61 -37.83
CA LYS A 38 13.57 25.00 -36.86
C LYS A 38 12.26 24.24 -37.05
N VAL A 39 12.13 23.53 -38.17
CA VAL A 39 10.91 22.84 -38.58
C VAL A 39 11.24 21.47 -39.13
N LEU A 40 10.32 20.52 -38.92
CA LEU A 40 10.34 19.21 -39.54
C LEU A 40 9.18 19.10 -40.54
N GLN A 41 9.45 18.49 -41.69
CA GLN A 41 8.42 18.21 -42.69
C GLN A 41 7.94 16.78 -42.49
N LEU A 42 6.73 16.63 -41.98
CA LEU A 42 6.16 15.37 -41.55
C LEU A 42 4.96 14.98 -42.42
N ARG A 43 4.68 13.69 -42.53
CA ARG A 43 3.43 13.14 -43.08
C ARG A 43 2.71 12.34 -42.01
N LEU A 44 1.47 12.68 -41.73
CA LEU A 44 0.61 11.93 -40.81
C LEU A 44 0.13 10.64 -41.48
N GLU A 45 -0.28 9.65 -40.69
CA GLU A 45 -0.83 8.38 -41.19
C GLU A 45 -2.08 8.57 -42.07
N GLU A 46 -2.85 9.64 -41.85
CA GLU A 46 -3.99 10.06 -42.67
C GLU A 46 -3.58 10.60 -44.07
N GLY A 47 -2.29 10.66 -44.38
CA GLY A 47 -1.75 11.16 -45.65
C GLY A 47 -1.60 12.68 -45.74
N LYS A 48 -1.87 13.41 -44.64
CA LYS A 48 -1.73 14.87 -44.57
C LYS A 48 -0.29 15.26 -44.23
N ASP A 49 0.29 16.13 -45.05
CA ASP A 49 1.60 16.73 -44.77
C ASP A 49 1.47 17.86 -43.72
N LEU A 50 2.41 17.91 -42.79
CA LEU A 50 2.45 18.83 -41.66
C LEU A 50 3.86 19.42 -41.50
N GLU A 51 3.93 20.75 -41.42
CA GLU A 51 5.14 21.44 -40.98
C GLU A 51 5.13 21.54 -39.45
N TYR A 52 6.00 20.79 -38.79
CA TYR A 52 6.09 20.72 -37.33
C TYR A 52 7.19 21.65 -36.81
N CYS A 53 6.82 22.69 -36.07
CA CYS A 53 7.75 23.63 -35.47
C CYS A 53 8.41 23.05 -34.22
N LEU A 54 9.75 23.05 -34.19
CA LEU A 54 10.52 22.66 -33.01
C LEU A 54 10.50 23.79 -31.97
N ASP A 55 10.44 23.44 -30.68
CA ASP A 55 10.50 24.43 -29.62
C ASP A 55 11.89 25.11 -29.62
N PRO A 56 11.97 26.44 -29.84
CA PRO A 56 13.24 27.15 -29.91
C PRO A 56 13.98 27.21 -28.56
N LYS A 57 13.30 26.94 -27.43
CA LYS A 57 13.89 26.96 -26.09
C LYS A 57 14.54 25.62 -25.73
N THR A 58 13.84 24.51 -25.95
CA THR A 58 14.35 23.17 -25.60
C THR A 58 15.20 22.57 -26.71
N LYS A 59 14.91 22.90 -27.98
CA LYS A 59 15.54 22.32 -29.18
C LYS A 59 15.49 20.79 -29.24
N GLU A 60 14.54 20.19 -28.53
CA GLU A 60 14.34 18.75 -28.50
C GLU A 60 13.66 18.28 -29.79
N LEU A 61 14.15 17.18 -30.35
CA LEU A 61 13.53 16.51 -31.49
C LEU A 61 12.37 15.62 -30.99
N PRO A 62 11.32 15.42 -31.82
CA PRO A 62 10.26 14.48 -31.48
C PRO A 62 10.85 13.06 -31.30
N PRO A 63 10.30 12.25 -30.37
CA PRO A 63 10.78 10.90 -30.14
C PRO A 63 10.68 10.03 -31.40
N LEU A 64 11.71 9.22 -31.66
CA LEU A 64 11.72 8.29 -32.79
C LEU A 64 10.76 7.12 -32.59
N ARG A 65 10.09 6.70 -33.64
CA ARG A 65 9.31 5.45 -33.65
C ARG A 65 10.25 4.24 -33.76
N ASN A 66 9.99 3.22 -32.95
CA ASN A 66 10.69 1.94 -33.08
C ASN A 66 10.26 1.22 -34.37
N PRO A 67 11.14 0.44 -35.00
CA PRO A 67 10.76 -0.44 -36.11
C PRO A 67 9.61 -1.37 -35.71
N ASP A 68 8.65 -1.59 -36.63
CA ASP A 68 7.45 -2.39 -36.34
C ASP A 68 7.77 -3.84 -35.91
N ILE A 69 8.93 -4.38 -36.27
CA ILE A 69 9.38 -5.72 -35.84
C ILE A 69 9.64 -5.81 -34.33
N LEU A 70 9.91 -4.70 -33.65
CA LEU A 70 10.14 -4.66 -32.20
C LEU A 70 8.87 -4.30 -31.42
N VAL A 71 7.75 -4.06 -32.10
CA VAL A 71 6.47 -3.74 -31.47
C VAL A 71 5.80 -5.03 -31.04
N GLY A 72 5.29 -5.07 -29.80
CA GLY A 72 4.63 -6.24 -29.24
C GLY A 72 5.55 -7.20 -28.47
N GLU A 73 6.85 -6.91 -28.37
CA GLU A 73 7.82 -7.71 -27.62
C GLU A 73 7.42 -7.97 -26.16
N ASN A 74 7.86 -9.11 -25.61
CA ASN A 74 7.52 -9.54 -24.25
C ASN A 74 8.20 -8.69 -23.16
N ASP A 75 9.36 -8.10 -23.46
CA ASP A 75 10.07 -7.18 -22.58
C ASP A 75 10.37 -5.85 -23.31
N LEU A 76 9.98 -4.75 -22.68
CA LEU A 76 10.19 -3.40 -23.20
C LEU A 76 11.69 -3.02 -23.30
N THR A 77 12.58 -3.77 -22.66
CA THR A 77 14.04 -3.60 -22.82
C THR A 77 14.55 -3.96 -24.21
N ALA A 78 13.76 -4.69 -25.02
CA ALA A 78 14.11 -5.04 -26.39
C ALA A 78 13.94 -3.88 -27.40
N LEU A 79 13.32 -2.77 -26.99
CA LEU A 79 13.09 -1.61 -27.84
C LEU A 79 14.40 -0.87 -28.14
N SER A 80 14.58 -0.43 -29.39
CA SER A 80 15.75 0.36 -29.79
C SER A 80 15.74 1.76 -29.20
N TYR A 81 14.56 2.38 -29.12
CA TYR A 81 14.33 3.70 -28.56
C TYR A 81 13.35 3.59 -27.40
N LEU A 82 13.84 3.84 -26.18
CA LEU A 82 13.03 3.79 -24.97
C LEU A 82 12.64 5.19 -24.53
N HIS A 83 11.36 5.51 -24.67
CA HIS A 83 10.73 6.77 -24.28
C HIS A 83 9.23 6.55 -24.11
N GLU A 84 8.53 7.55 -23.57
CA GLU A 84 7.10 7.47 -23.24
C GLU A 84 6.20 6.95 -24.39
N PRO A 85 6.24 7.51 -25.62
CA PRO A 85 5.37 7.01 -26.68
C PRO A 85 5.71 5.58 -27.13
N ALA A 86 6.98 5.16 -27.08
CA ALA A 86 7.34 3.78 -27.39
C ALA A 86 6.73 2.78 -26.39
N VAL A 87 6.78 3.09 -25.10
CA VAL A 87 6.18 2.27 -24.04
C VAL A 87 4.66 2.23 -24.19
N LEU A 88 4.01 3.41 -24.33
CA LEU A 88 2.56 3.52 -24.48
C LEU A 88 2.06 2.72 -25.69
N HIS A 89 2.71 2.89 -26.84
CA HIS A 89 2.32 2.21 -28.08
C HIS A 89 2.48 0.69 -27.96
N ASN A 90 3.61 0.21 -27.43
CA ASN A 90 3.85 -1.23 -27.28
C ASN A 90 2.82 -1.88 -26.34
N LEU A 91 2.52 -1.24 -25.20
CA LEU A 91 1.49 -1.69 -24.27
C LEU A 91 0.08 -1.65 -24.91
N LYS A 92 -0.26 -0.61 -25.69
CA LYS A 92 -1.54 -0.51 -26.42
C LYS A 92 -1.69 -1.68 -27.40
N VAL A 93 -0.68 -1.97 -28.20
CA VAL A 93 -0.70 -3.08 -29.19
C VAL A 93 -0.81 -4.44 -28.49
N ARG A 94 -0.01 -4.68 -27.43
CA ARG A 94 -0.08 -5.93 -26.67
C ARG A 94 -1.45 -6.15 -26.05
N PHE A 95 -2.01 -5.11 -25.44
CA PHE A 95 -3.29 -5.21 -24.74
C PHE A 95 -4.50 -5.27 -25.68
N ILE A 96 -4.61 -4.34 -26.62
CA ILE A 96 -5.78 -4.21 -27.49
C ILE A 96 -5.75 -5.27 -28.61
N ASP A 97 -4.63 -5.38 -29.32
CA ASP A 97 -4.57 -6.22 -30.53
C ASP A 97 -4.29 -7.68 -30.19
N SER A 98 -3.39 -7.91 -29.21
CA SER A 98 -2.95 -9.26 -28.84
C SER A 98 -3.63 -9.83 -27.60
N LYS A 99 -4.43 -9.02 -26.87
CA LYS A 99 -5.10 -9.41 -25.61
C LYS A 99 -4.14 -9.92 -24.53
N LEU A 100 -2.91 -9.43 -24.54
CA LEU A 100 -1.87 -9.76 -23.57
C LEU A 100 -1.86 -8.72 -22.45
N ILE A 101 -2.16 -9.15 -21.23
CA ILE A 101 -2.28 -8.27 -20.07
C ILE A 101 -0.96 -8.06 -19.31
N TYR A 102 0.01 -8.95 -19.51
CA TYR A 102 1.28 -8.95 -18.80
C TYR A 102 2.42 -8.61 -19.77
N THR A 103 3.32 -7.73 -19.35
CA THR A 103 4.49 -7.31 -20.13
C THR A 103 5.66 -7.04 -19.19
N TYR A 104 6.86 -7.53 -19.48
CA TYR A 104 8.04 -7.18 -18.71
C TYR A 104 8.52 -5.76 -19.05
N CYS A 105 9.02 -5.08 -18.03
CA CYS A 105 9.75 -3.84 -18.14
C CYS A 105 11.02 -4.00 -17.29
N GLY A 106 11.97 -4.80 -17.80
CA GLY A 106 13.13 -5.25 -17.03
C GLY A 106 12.70 -6.03 -15.79
N ILE A 107 13.07 -5.54 -14.60
CA ILE A 107 12.76 -6.20 -13.32
C ILE A 107 11.29 -6.03 -12.87
N VAL A 108 10.52 -5.17 -13.54
CA VAL A 108 9.12 -4.89 -13.20
C VAL A 108 8.20 -5.64 -14.15
N LEU A 109 7.11 -6.21 -13.61
CA LEU A 109 6.01 -6.73 -14.42
C LEU A 109 4.89 -5.70 -14.52
N VAL A 110 4.55 -5.27 -15.73
CA VAL A 110 3.38 -4.46 -16.02
C VAL A 110 2.17 -5.37 -16.18
N ALA A 111 1.09 -5.07 -15.48
CA ALA A 111 -0.19 -5.79 -15.55
C ALA A 111 -1.33 -4.80 -15.85
N ILE A 112 -1.99 -4.98 -17.00
CA ILE A 112 -3.14 -4.16 -17.42
C ILE A 112 -4.43 -4.94 -17.10
N ASN A 113 -5.32 -4.35 -16.31
CA ASN A 113 -6.54 -5.03 -15.88
C ASN A 113 -7.48 -5.28 -17.09
N PRO A 114 -7.81 -6.54 -17.43
CA PRO A 114 -8.69 -6.85 -18.57
C PRO A 114 -10.17 -6.62 -18.29
N TYR A 115 -10.59 -6.49 -17.02
CA TYR A 115 -12.01 -6.55 -16.61
C TYR A 115 -12.77 -7.79 -17.12
N GLU A 116 -12.04 -8.84 -17.48
CA GLU A 116 -12.55 -10.09 -18.02
C GLU A 116 -11.82 -11.28 -17.37
N GLN A 117 -12.51 -12.40 -17.20
CA GLN A 117 -11.90 -13.63 -16.74
C GLN A 117 -11.10 -14.29 -17.87
N LEU A 118 -9.79 -14.40 -17.70
CA LEU A 118 -8.90 -15.02 -18.69
C LEU A 118 -8.56 -16.46 -18.29
N PRO A 119 -8.55 -17.43 -19.23
CA PRO A 119 -8.23 -18.83 -18.96
C PRO A 119 -6.72 -19.09 -18.85
N ILE A 120 -5.97 -18.21 -18.19
CA ILE A 120 -4.49 -18.26 -18.06
C ILE A 120 -4.03 -18.60 -16.63
N TYR A 121 -4.96 -18.95 -15.75
CA TYR A 121 -4.70 -19.19 -14.32
C TYR A 121 -5.01 -20.62 -13.87
N GLY A 122 -5.08 -21.57 -14.81
CA GLY A 122 -5.27 -22.99 -14.55
C GLY A 122 -4.04 -23.65 -13.91
N GLU A 123 -4.22 -24.84 -13.32
CA GLU A 123 -3.12 -25.61 -12.74
C GLU A 123 -2.10 -26.08 -13.80
N ASP A 124 -2.58 -26.35 -15.01
CA ASP A 124 -1.75 -26.64 -16.18
C ASP A 124 -0.76 -25.51 -16.48
N ILE A 125 -1.22 -24.25 -16.39
CA ILE A 125 -0.37 -23.08 -16.57
C ILE A 125 0.61 -22.92 -15.40
N ILE A 126 0.16 -23.10 -14.15
CA ILE A 126 1.06 -23.07 -12.98
C ILE A 126 2.21 -24.07 -13.15
N ASN A 127 1.89 -25.30 -13.55
CA ASN A 127 2.89 -26.35 -13.77
C ASN A 127 3.83 -26.03 -14.93
N ALA A 128 3.36 -25.32 -15.97
CA ALA A 128 4.21 -24.90 -17.08
C ALA A 128 5.26 -23.86 -16.67
N TYR A 129 4.94 -22.95 -15.73
CA TYR A 129 5.89 -21.97 -15.20
C TYR A 129 6.85 -22.56 -14.16
N SER A 130 6.48 -23.64 -13.48
CA SER A 130 7.31 -24.25 -12.44
C SER A 130 8.66 -24.72 -12.97
N GLY A 131 9.75 -24.30 -12.30
CA GLY A 131 11.13 -24.62 -12.64
C GLY A 131 11.74 -23.79 -13.78
N GLN A 132 10.94 -23.03 -14.54
CA GLN A 132 11.43 -22.23 -15.68
C GLN A 132 12.20 -20.99 -15.20
N ASN A 133 13.07 -20.44 -16.04
CA ASN A 133 13.73 -19.16 -15.74
C ASN A 133 12.89 -17.99 -16.25
N MET A 134 13.07 -16.83 -15.62
CA MET A 134 12.52 -15.57 -16.12
C MET A 134 12.99 -15.33 -17.57
N GLY A 135 12.05 -15.06 -18.48
CA GLY A 135 12.33 -14.80 -19.90
C GLY A 135 12.25 -16.03 -20.82
N ASP A 136 12.29 -17.25 -20.28
CA ASP A 136 12.06 -18.48 -21.07
C ASP A 136 10.57 -18.67 -21.42
N MET A 137 9.70 -18.04 -20.63
CA MET A 137 8.24 -18.09 -20.75
C MET A 137 7.67 -16.68 -20.97
N ASP A 138 6.46 -16.61 -21.53
CA ASP A 138 5.74 -15.35 -21.68
C ASP A 138 5.54 -14.63 -20.34
N PRO A 139 5.48 -13.28 -20.33
CA PRO A 139 5.29 -12.52 -19.11
C PRO A 139 4.03 -12.95 -18.35
N HIS A 140 4.19 -13.28 -17.07
CA HIS A 140 3.07 -13.70 -16.23
C HIS A 140 3.37 -13.48 -14.75
N ILE A 141 2.32 -13.31 -13.93
CA ILE A 141 2.45 -13.19 -12.48
C ILE A 141 3.07 -14.46 -11.84
N PHE A 142 2.86 -15.61 -12.45
CA PHE A 142 3.46 -16.88 -12.02
C PHE A 142 4.97 -16.91 -12.24
N ALA A 143 5.49 -16.28 -13.29
CA ALA A 143 6.94 -16.16 -13.48
C ALA A 143 7.60 -15.31 -12.38
N VAL A 144 6.94 -14.22 -11.96
CA VAL A 144 7.41 -13.40 -10.82
C VAL A 144 7.39 -14.21 -9.52
N ALA A 145 6.33 -15.00 -9.29
CA ALA A 145 6.24 -15.86 -8.13
C ALA A 145 7.30 -16.98 -8.15
N GLU A 146 7.53 -17.62 -9.29
CA GLU A 146 8.56 -18.64 -9.48
C GLU A 146 9.96 -18.08 -9.25
N GLU A 147 10.27 -16.90 -9.81
CA GLU A 147 11.57 -16.27 -9.61
C GLU A 147 11.80 -15.96 -8.12
N ALA A 148 10.80 -15.42 -7.42
CA ALA A 148 10.88 -15.21 -5.97
C ALA A 148 11.09 -16.53 -5.21
N TYR A 149 10.40 -17.60 -5.60
CA TYR A 149 10.55 -18.92 -4.97
C TYR A 149 11.96 -19.50 -5.19
N LYS A 150 12.48 -19.44 -6.41
CA LYS A 150 13.83 -19.89 -6.78
C LYS A 150 14.91 -19.07 -6.08
N GLN A 151 14.79 -17.74 -6.07
CA GLN A 151 15.74 -16.87 -5.38
C GLN A 151 15.75 -17.11 -3.87
N MET A 152 14.57 -17.29 -3.25
CA MET A 152 14.50 -17.65 -1.83
C MET A 152 15.26 -18.93 -1.52
N ALA A 153 15.16 -19.94 -2.40
CA ALA A 153 15.84 -21.22 -2.23
C ALA A 153 17.34 -21.15 -2.53
N ARG A 154 17.73 -20.44 -3.58
CA ARG A 154 19.11 -20.32 -4.06
C ARG A 154 19.95 -19.42 -3.17
N ASP A 155 19.39 -18.27 -2.79
CA ASP A 155 20.14 -17.19 -2.13
C ASP A 155 19.93 -17.20 -0.60
N GLU A 156 19.10 -18.11 -0.08
CA GLU A 156 18.74 -18.25 1.35
C GLU A 156 18.24 -16.94 1.99
N ARG A 157 17.57 -16.09 1.20
CA ARG A 157 17.03 -14.80 1.63
C ARG A 157 15.51 -14.77 1.53
N ASN A 158 14.89 -14.08 2.49
CA ASN A 158 13.46 -13.78 2.42
C ASN A 158 13.17 -12.88 1.23
N GLN A 159 11.98 -13.04 0.65
CA GLN A 159 11.56 -12.30 -0.54
C GLN A 159 10.29 -11.50 -0.28
N SER A 160 10.00 -10.57 -1.17
CA SER A 160 8.73 -9.87 -1.17
C SER A 160 8.19 -9.66 -2.58
N ILE A 161 6.86 -9.75 -2.71
CA ILE A 161 6.12 -9.37 -3.91
C ILE A 161 5.31 -8.14 -3.57
N ILE A 162 5.65 -7.02 -4.20
CA ILE A 162 5.02 -5.73 -3.99
C ILE A 162 4.17 -5.42 -5.21
N VAL A 163 2.86 -5.29 -5.02
CA VAL A 163 1.93 -4.94 -6.10
C VAL A 163 1.45 -3.52 -5.90
N SER A 164 1.75 -2.63 -6.85
CA SER A 164 1.38 -1.21 -6.83
C SER A 164 0.46 -0.85 -8.00
N GLY A 165 -0.19 0.30 -7.90
CA GLY A 165 -1.12 0.81 -8.91
C GLY A 165 -2.34 1.51 -8.30
N GLU A 166 -3.09 2.23 -9.11
CA GLU A 166 -4.30 2.95 -8.68
C GLU A 166 -5.41 2.01 -8.21
N SER A 167 -6.43 2.55 -7.54
CA SER A 167 -7.62 1.77 -7.18
C SER A 167 -8.27 1.18 -8.44
N GLY A 168 -8.59 -0.12 -8.41
CA GLY A 168 -9.13 -0.85 -9.56
C GLY A 168 -8.09 -1.45 -10.52
N ALA A 169 -6.78 -1.19 -10.35
CA ALA A 169 -5.73 -1.70 -11.24
C ALA A 169 -5.49 -3.24 -11.20
N GLY A 170 -6.16 -3.98 -10.30
CA GLY A 170 -6.00 -5.44 -10.18
C GLY A 170 -4.98 -5.92 -9.14
N LYS A 171 -4.51 -5.05 -8.23
CA LYS A 171 -3.52 -5.39 -7.18
C LYS A 171 -3.86 -6.65 -6.38
N THR A 172 -5.06 -6.68 -5.80
CA THR A 172 -5.55 -7.82 -5.01
C THR A 172 -5.68 -9.10 -5.84
N VAL A 173 -6.03 -9.00 -7.13
CA VAL A 173 -6.12 -10.16 -8.04
C VAL A 173 -4.73 -10.74 -8.30
N SER A 174 -3.76 -9.90 -8.64
CA SER A 174 -2.36 -10.33 -8.83
C SER A 174 -1.77 -10.95 -7.55
N ALA A 175 -2.02 -10.35 -6.39
CA ALA A 175 -1.58 -10.90 -5.10
C ALA A 175 -2.20 -12.28 -4.82
N LYS A 176 -3.49 -12.48 -5.12
CA LYS A 176 -4.16 -13.80 -5.00
C LYS A 176 -3.52 -14.84 -5.91
N TYR A 177 -3.25 -14.50 -7.17
CA TYR A 177 -2.63 -15.44 -8.10
C TYR A 177 -1.19 -15.80 -7.71
N ALA A 178 -0.40 -14.85 -7.22
CA ALA A 178 0.92 -15.14 -6.67
C ALA A 178 0.83 -16.10 -5.46
N MET A 179 -0.10 -15.87 -4.52
CA MET A 179 -0.33 -16.79 -3.40
C MET A 179 -0.78 -18.19 -3.85
N ARG A 180 -1.67 -18.26 -4.85
CA ARG A 180 -2.14 -19.53 -5.43
C ARG A 180 -1.00 -20.31 -6.09
N TYR A 181 -0.07 -19.62 -6.74
CA TYR A 181 1.13 -20.24 -7.29
C TYR A 181 1.94 -20.94 -6.19
N PHE A 182 2.30 -20.22 -5.13
CA PHE A 182 3.06 -20.81 -4.01
C PHE A 182 2.35 -21.98 -3.35
N ALA A 183 1.03 -21.86 -3.17
CA ALA A 183 0.21 -22.94 -2.65
C ALA A 183 0.40 -24.21 -3.49
N THR A 184 0.31 -24.10 -4.81
CA THR A 184 0.37 -25.25 -5.72
C THR A 184 1.78 -25.85 -5.84
N VAL A 185 2.82 -25.01 -5.98
CA VAL A 185 4.18 -25.50 -6.31
C VAL A 185 5.00 -25.94 -5.10
N SER A 186 4.76 -25.36 -3.92
CA SER A 186 5.57 -25.65 -2.74
C SER A 186 5.20 -26.96 -2.05
N GLY A 187 4.02 -27.50 -2.36
CA GLY A 187 3.50 -28.75 -1.82
C GLY A 187 3.29 -28.74 -0.30
N SER A 188 2.38 -29.60 0.15
CA SER A 188 2.07 -29.68 1.57
C SER A 188 3.21 -30.33 2.38
N ALA A 189 3.59 -29.71 3.51
CA ALA A 189 4.50 -30.34 4.48
C ALA A 189 3.83 -31.50 5.25
N SER A 190 2.50 -31.57 5.25
CA SER A 190 1.61 -32.54 5.91
C SER A 190 0.17 -32.49 5.33
N GLU A 191 -0.70 -33.46 5.66
CA GLU A 191 -2.16 -33.47 5.34
C GLU A 191 -2.98 -32.27 5.89
N ALA A 192 -2.33 -31.21 6.40
CA ALA A 192 -2.97 -30.13 7.14
C ALA A 192 -3.63 -29.04 6.26
N ASN A 193 -3.71 -29.23 4.93
CA ASN A 193 -4.30 -28.29 3.95
C ASN A 193 -3.99 -26.80 4.23
N VAL A 194 -2.73 -26.50 4.59
CA VAL A 194 -2.33 -25.14 4.98
C VAL A 194 -2.54 -24.16 3.84
N GLU A 195 -2.30 -24.60 2.61
CA GLU A 195 -2.53 -23.89 1.36
C GLU A 195 -3.97 -23.41 1.22
N GLU A 196 -4.94 -24.32 1.43
CA GLU A 196 -6.38 -24.04 1.38
C GLU A 196 -6.77 -23.00 2.42
N LYS A 197 -6.21 -23.10 3.63
CA LYS A 197 -6.43 -22.13 4.71
C LYS A 197 -5.87 -20.75 4.35
N VAL A 198 -4.66 -20.67 3.80
CA VAL A 198 -4.07 -19.38 3.37
C VAL A 198 -4.97 -18.71 2.34
N LEU A 199 -5.46 -19.47 1.36
CA LEU A 199 -6.38 -18.95 0.33
C LEU A 199 -7.75 -18.56 0.91
N ALA A 200 -8.27 -19.33 1.89
CA ALA A 200 -9.54 -19.05 2.57
C ALA A 200 -9.53 -17.79 3.44
N SER A 201 -8.35 -17.25 3.77
CA SER A 201 -8.26 -15.95 4.44
C SER A 201 -8.79 -14.81 3.56
N ASN A 202 -8.70 -14.91 2.24
CA ASN A 202 -9.07 -13.81 1.33
C ASN A 202 -10.57 -13.48 1.34
N PRO A 203 -11.50 -14.44 1.14
CA PRO A 203 -12.94 -14.15 1.21
C PRO A 203 -13.37 -13.51 2.54
N ILE A 204 -12.77 -13.94 3.66
CA ILE A 204 -13.05 -13.36 4.98
C ILE A 204 -12.58 -11.90 5.00
N MET A 205 -11.32 -11.65 4.65
CA MET A 205 -10.75 -10.31 4.68
C MET A 205 -11.41 -9.34 3.70
N GLU A 206 -11.85 -9.82 2.54
CA GLU A 206 -12.61 -9.01 1.59
C GLU A 206 -14.01 -8.69 2.13
N SER A 207 -14.69 -9.64 2.77
CA SER A 207 -16.02 -9.38 3.33
C SER A 207 -16.00 -8.25 4.39
N ILE A 208 -14.98 -8.22 5.25
CA ILE A 208 -14.88 -7.26 6.37
C ILE A 208 -13.98 -6.04 6.06
N GLY A 209 -13.25 -6.05 4.95
CA GLY A 209 -12.22 -5.05 4.65
C GLY A 209 -12.38 -4.40 3.29
N ASN A 210 -13.24 -4.92 2.41
CA ASN A 210 -13.51 -4.34 1.11
C ASN A 210 -14.93 -3.74 1.05
N ALA A 211 -15.08 -2.75 0.19
CA ALA A 211 -16.33 -2.07 -0.08
C ALA A 211 -16.37 -1.53 -1.52
N LYS A 212 -17.57 -1.27 -2.03
CA LYS A 212 -17.76 -0.56 -3.31
C LYS A 212 -17.46 0.93 -3.15
N THR A 213 -16.62 1.45 -4.04
CA THR A 213 -16.44 2.87 -4.31
C THR A 213 -16.87 3.17 -5.75
N THR A 214 -16.90 4.44 -6.15
CA THR A 214 -17.19 4.84 -7.53
C THR A 214 -16.15 4.36 -8.55
N ARG A 215 -14.95 3.97 -8.10
CA ARG A 215 -13.85 3.50 -8.96
C ARG A 215 -13.69 1.98 -9.00
N ASN A 216 -14.17 1.28 -7.97
CA ASN A 216 -13.96 -0.16 -7.83
C ASN A 216 -15.02 -0.77 -6.91
N ASP A 217 -15.78 -1.73 -7.44
CA ASP A 217 -16.83 -2.45 -6.72
C ASP A 217 -16.31 -3.32 -5.56
N ASN A 218 -15.03 -3.72 -5.60
CA ASN A 218 -14.39 -4.50 -4.55
C ASN A 218 -13.11 -3.83 -4.05
N SER A 219 -13.18 -2.53 -3.73
CA SER A 219 -12.04 -1.77 -3.24
C SER A 219 -11.61 -2.23 -1.84
N SER A 220 -10.38 -2.70 -1.71
CA SER A 220 -9.72 -2.91 -0.41
C SER A 220 -9.61 -1.58 0.33
N ARG A 221 -10.15 -1.51 1.55
CA ARG A 221 -10.14 -0.30 2.42
C ARG A 221 -9.21 -0.47 3.63
N PHE A 222 -8.22 -1.33 3.47
CA PHE A 222 -7.11 -1.56 4.39
C PHE A 222 -5.91 -2.07 3.57
N GLY A 223 -4.70 -1.87 4.09
CA GLY A 223 -3.49 -2.50 3.56
C GLY A 223 -3.27 -3.87 4.18
N LYS A 224 -2.83 -4.83 3.37
CA LYS A 224 -2.62 -6.23 3.76
C LYS A 224 -1.20 -6.65 3.37
N TYR A 225 -0.48 -7.20 4.34
CA TYR A 225 0.80 -7.85 4.11
C TYR A 225 0.75 -9.27 4.66
N ILE A 226 0.93 -10.26 3.79
CA ILE A 226 0.87 -11.68 4.17
C ILE A 226 2.29 -12.26 4.05
N GLU A 227 2.84 -12.70 5.18
CA GLU A 227 4.10 -13.43 5.24
C GLU A 227 3.80 -14.93 5.09
N ILE A 228 4.14 -15.52 3.95
CA ILE A 228 4.00 -16.96 3.71
C ILE A 228 5.26 -17.65 4.22
N GLY A 229 5.12 -18.55 5.19
CA GLY A 229 6.25 -19.24 5.80
C GLY A 229 6.56 -20.57 5.17
N PHE A 230 7.87 -20.81 4.99
CA PHE A 230 8.40 -22.03 4.41
C PHE A 230 9.32 -22.77 5.40
N ASP A 231 9.35 -24.10 5.31
CA ASP A 231 10.31 -24.94 6.03
C ASP A 231 11.67 -25.02 5.30
N LYS A 232 12.60 -25.82 5.85
CA LYS A 232 13.93 -26.06 5.26
C LYS A 232 13.90 -26.78 3.90
N ARG A 233 12.76 -27.34 3.51
CA ARG A 233 12.53 -27.95 2.19
C ARG A 233 11.72 -27.03 1.29
N TYR A 234 11.53 -25.77 1.68
CA TYR A 234 10.77 -24.76 0.97
C TYR A 234 9.30 -25.13 0.75
N ARG A 235 8.71 -25.88 1.67
CA ARG A 235 7.27 -26.21 1.68
C ARG A 235 6.51 -25.25 2.59
N ILE A 236 5.27 -24.90 2.25
CA ILE A 236 4.46 -24.01 3.08
C ILE A 236 4.15 -24.68 4.43
N ILE A 237 4.38 -23.94 5.52
CA ILE A 237 4.06 -24.36 6.89
C ILE A 237 2.97 -23.51 7.53
N GLY A 238 2.73 -22.30 7.02
CA GLY A 238 1.77 -21.37 7.59
C GLY A 238 1.88 -19.99 6.96
N ALA A 239 1.11 -19.04 7.49
CA ALA A 239 1.22 -17.65 7.11
C ALA A 239 0.90 -16.72 8.29
N ASN A 240 1.33 -15.46 8.17
CA ASN A 240 1.03 -14.42 9.13
C ASN A 240 0.63 -13.13 8.40
N MET A 241 -0.55 -12.62 8.70
CA MET A 241 -1.12 -11.42 8.10
C MET A 241 -0.93 -10.22 9.03
N ARG A 242 -0.47 -9.13 8.45
CA ARG A 242 -0.44 -7.81 9.08
C ARG A 242 -1.34 -6.88 8.29
N THR A 243 -2.19 -6.15 9.01
CA THR A 243 -3.12 -5.20 8.41
C THR A 243 -2.77 -3.77 8.79
N TYR A 244 -3.06 -2.85 7.89
CA TYR A 244 -2.73 -1.44 8.04
C TYR A 244 -3.94 -0.59 7.66
N LEU A 245 -4.15 0.50 8.41
CA LEU A 245 -4.96 1.64 7.95
C LEU A 245 -6.36 1.25 7.45
N LEU A 246 -7.11 0.48 8.25
CA LEU A 246 -8.53 0.25 8.00
C LEU A 246 -9.29 1.59 7.96
N GLU A 247 -10.04 1.83 6.90
CA GLU A 247 -10.88 3.02 6.73
C GLU A 247 -12.09 2.97 7.67
N LYS A 248 -11.89 3.35 8.93
CA LYS A 248 -12.93 3.27 9.96
C LYS A 248 -14.17 4.11 9.61
N SER A 249 -14.00 5.27 8.97
CA SER A 249 -15.12 6.16 8.64
C SER A 249 -16.15 5.51 7.72
N ARG A 250 -15.76 4.56 6.88
CA ARG A 250 -16.68 3.82 6.01
C ARG A 250 -17.78 3.08 6.77
N VAL A 251 -17.54 2.73 8.04
CA VAL A 251 -18.54 2.07 8.90
C VAL A 251 -19.78 2.95 9.09
N VAL A 252 -19.60 4.28 9.15
CA VAL A 252 -20.65 5.23 9.55
C VAL A 252 -21.03 6.21 8.45
N PHE A 253 -20.24 6.30 7.38
CA PHE A 253 -20.45 7.22 6.27
C PHE A 253 -20.15 6.56 4.92
N GLN A 254 -20.97 6.86 3.92
CA GLN A 254 -20.74 6.50 2.51
C GLN A 254 -21.14 7.67 1.61
N ALA A 255 -20.33 7.99 0.61
CA ALA A 255 -20.71 8.94 -0.43
C ALA A 255 -21.73 8.31 -1.40
N GLU A 256 -22.29 9.13 -2.29
CA GLU A 256 -23.22 8.66 -3.33
C GLU A 256 -22.60 7.53 -4.17
N GLU A 257 -23.41 6.53 -4.50
CA GLU A 257 -23.04 5.29 -5.20
C GLU A 257 -22.06 4.35 -4.48
N GLU A 258 -21.58 4.72 -3.29
CA GLU A 258 -20.70 3.87 -2.49
C GLU A 258 -21.46 2.97 -1.50
N ARG A 259 -20.79 1.91 -1.05
CA ARG A 259 -21.28 1.01 0.00
C ARG A 259 -20.40 1.04 1.25
N ASN A 260 -20.98 0.57 2.35
CA ASN A 260 -20.23 0.11 3.52
C ASN A 260 -19.50 -1.22 3.20
N TYR A 261 -18.81 -1.81 4.17
CA TYR A 261 -18.16 -3.11 4.02
C TYR A 261 -19.15 -4.21 3.63
N HIS A 262 -18.71 -5.11 2.74
CA HIS A 262 -19.57 -6.13 2.12
C HIS A 262 -20.34 -6.98 3.13
N ILE A 263 -19.72 -7.34 4.24
CA ILE A 263 -20.30 -8.18 5.28
C ILE A 263 -21.64 -7.64 5.82
N PHE A 264 -21.85 -6.32 5.83
CA PHE A 264 -23.13 -5.74 6.27
C PHE A 264 -24.26 -6.06 5.31
N TYR A 265 -23.99 -6.05 4.00
CA TYR A 265 -24.98 -6.34 2.96
C TYR A 265 -25.24 -7.84 2.87
N GLN A 266 -24.18 -8.66 2.97
CA GLN A 266 -24.28 -10.11 3.11
C GLN A 266 -25.18 -10.51 4.30
N LEU A 267 -25.03 -9.82 5.43
CA LEU A 267 -25.83 -10.04 6.63
C LEU A 267 -27.29 -9.57 6.46
N CYS A 268 -27.51 -8.40 5.86
CA CYS A 268 -28.86 -7.91 5.56
C CYS A 268 -29.61 -8.78 4.53
N ALA A 269 -28.91 -9.26 3.49
CA ALA A 269 -29.46 -10.17 2.49
C ALA A 269 -29.88 -11.51 3.11
N SER A 270 -29.22 -11.91 4.19
CA SER A 270 -29.47 -13.15 4.93
C SER A 270 -30.45 -12.98 6.10
N ALA A 271 -31.06 -11.80 6.29
CA ALA A 271 -31.88 -11.48 7.47
C ALA A 271 -33.07 -12.42 7.71
N ALA A 272 -33.59 -13.08 6.66
CA ALA A 272 -34.70 -14.01 6.75
C ALA A 272 -34.29 -15.43 7.22
N LEU A 273 -33.00 -15.74 7.30
CA LEU A 273 -32.53 -17.05 7.74
C LEU A 273 -32.95 -17.32 9.21
N PRO A 274 -33.43 -18.53 9.54
CA PRO A 274 -33.89 -18.85 10.90
C PRO A 274 -32.85 -18.55 11.99
N GLU A 275 -31.57 -18.82 11.72
CA GLU A 275 -30.46 -18.56 12.64
C GLU A 275 -30.19 -17.07 12.87
N PHE A 276 -30.59 -16.18 11.96
CA PHE A 276 -30.38 -14.73 12.06
C PHE A 276 -31.59 -13.97 12.57
N LYS A 277 -32.71 -14.65 12.85
CA LYS A 277 -33.93 -14.02 13.36
C LYS A 277 -33.72 -13.22 14.65
N THR A 278 -32.83 -13.70 15.53
CA THR A 278 -32.49 -13.00 16.79
C THR A 278 -31.71 -11.71 16.58
N LEU A 279 -31.09 -11.52 15.41
CA LEU A 279 -30.37 -10.30 15.04
C LEU A 279 -31.31 -9.14 14.67
N ARG A 280 -32.61 -9.45 14.42
CA ARG A 280 -33.68 -8.49 14.11
C ARG A 280 -33.30 -7.54 12.97
N LEU A 281 -32.72 -8.09 11.91
CA LEU A 281 -32.21 -7.32 10.78
C LEU A 281 -33.33 -6.99 9.79
N GLY A 282 -33.23 -5.81 9.17
CA GLY A 282 -33.96 -5.46 7.95
C GLY A 282 -33.09 -5.62 6.71
N ASN A 283 -33.58 -5.13 5.56
CA ASN A 283 -32.76 -4.98 4.36
C ASN A 283 -31.73 -3.83 4.52
N ALA A 284 -30.78 -3.72 3.60
CA ALA A 284 -29.72 -2.71 3.66
C ALA A 284 -30.24 -1.25 3.62
N ASN A 285 -31.44 -1.00 3.08
CA ASN A 285 -32.04 0.34 3.02
C ASN A 285 -32.69 0.78 4.36
N TYR A 286 -32.86 -0.15 5.28
CA TYR A 286 -33.40 0.10 6.61
C TYR A 286 -32.39 0.78 7.54
N PHE A 287 -31.10 0.42 7.44
CA PHE A 287 -30.07 0.90 8.34
C PHE A 287 -29.38 2.15 7.80
N HIS A 288 -29.24 3.16 8.66
CA HIS A 288 -28.54 4.41 8.34
C HIS A 288 -27.11 4.16 7.84
N TYR A 289 -26.40 3.20 8.43
CA TYR A 289 -25.01 2.90 8.06
C TYR A 289 -24.83 2.12 6.74
N THR A 290 -25.89 1.69 6.07
CA THR A 290 -25.78 0.96 4.78
C THR A 290 -26.55 1.61 3.64
N LYS A 291 -27.39 2.61 3.93
CA LYS A 291 -28.26 3.24 2.94
C LYS A 291 -27.75 4.56 2.35
N GLN A 292 -26.69 5.14 2.92
CA GLN A 292 -26.30 6.53 2.61
C GLN A 292 -25.94 6.75 1.14
N GLY A 293 -25.23 5.79 0.53
CA GLY A 293 -24.84 5.91 -0.87
C GLY A 293 -25.95 5.60 -1.88
N GLY A 294 -27.16 5.22 -1.45
CA GLY A 294 -28.28 4.96 -2.37
C GLY A 294 -28.12 3.75 -3.30
N SER A 295 -27.03 2.99 -3.20
CA SER A 295 -26.69 1.85 -4.07
C SER A 295 -26.48 0.56 -3.25
N PRO A 296 -27.56 -0.08 -2.74
CA PRO A 296 -27.41 -1.26 -1.88
C PRO A 296 -26.91 -2.52 -2.62
N VAL A 297 -27.04 -2.57 -3.94
CA VAL A 297 -26.68 -3.72 -4.78
C VAL A 297 -25.45 -3.40 -5.63
N ILE A 298 -24.62 -4.41 -5.88
CA ILE A 298 -23.50 -4.37 -6.83
C ILE A 298 -23.87 -5.27 -8.01
N ASP A 299 -23.68 -4.79 -9.24
CA ASP A 299 -24.03 -5.56 -10.43
C ASP A 299 -23.22 -6.87 -10.51
N GLY A 300 -23.91 -7.98 -10.71
CA GLY A 300 -23.30 -9.31 -10.80
C GLY A 300 -22.91 -9.95 -9.47
N VAL A 301 -23.13 -9.30 -8.33
CA VAL A 301 -22.83 -9.84 -6.99
C VAL A 301 -24.12 -10.24 -6.26
N ASP A 302 -24.14 -11.47 -5.74
CA ASP A 302 -25.21 -11.97 -4.87
C ASP A 302 -24.71 -11.98 -3.41
N ASP A 303 -25.08 -10.95 -2.64
CA ASP A 303 -24.69 -10.80 -1.24
C ASP A 303 -25.13 -12.01 -0.35
N ALA A 304 -26.24 -12.69 -0.67
CA ALA A 304 -26.68 -13.86 0.09
C ALA A 304 -25.81 -15.08 -0.21
N LYS A 305 -25.41 -15.27 -1.47
CA LYS A 305 -24.44 -16.30 -1.85
C LYS A 305 -23.06 -16.04 -1.25
N GLU A 306 -22.62 -14.78 -1.23
CA GLU A 306 -21.35 -14.40 -0.62
C GLU A 306 -21.35 -14.61 0.90
N MET A 307 -22.47 -14.44 1.60
CA MET A 307 -22.58 -14.85 3.02
C MET A 307 -22.27 -16.33 3.21
N VAL A 308 -22.76 -17.20 2.32
CA VAL A 308 -22.47 -18.65 2.39
C VAL A 308 -20.97 -18.90 2.23
N ASN A 309 -20.34 -18.25 1.24
CA ASN A 309 -18.90 -18.34 1.00
C ASN A 309 -18.08 -17.87 2.22
N THR A 310 -18.42 -16.73 2.81
CA THR A 310 -17.76 -16.20 4.01
C THR A 310 -17.89 -17.14 5.20
N ARG A 311 -19.07 -17.75 5.44
CA ARG A 311 -19.27 -18.73 6.53
C ARG A 311 -18.44 -20.01 6.31
N GLN A 312 -18.38 -20.49 5.07
CA GLN A 312 -17.56 -21.66 4.71
C GLN A 312 -16.07 -21.38 4.94
N ALA A 313 -15.58 -20.21 4.51
CA ALA A 313 -14.21 -19.80 4.74
C ALA A 313 -13.87 -19.67 6.24
N CYS A 314 -14.77 -19.06 7.05
CA CYS A 314 -14.63 -19.00 8.50
C CYS A 314 -14.52 -20.39 9.13
N THR A 315 -15.35 -21.33 8.68
CA THR A 315 -15.36 -22.73 9.17
C THR A 315 -14.04 -23.43 8.84
N LEU A 316 -13.52 -23.24 7.62
CA LEU A 316 -12.24 -23.81 7.16
C LEU A 316 -11.05 -23.29 7.98
N LEU A 317 -11.12 -22.04 8.46
CA LEU A 317 -10.15 -21.47 9.40
C LEU A 317 -10.43 -21.78 10.87
N GLY A 318 -11.39 -22.66 11.17
CA GLY A 318 -11.67 -23.12 12.53
C GLY A 318 -12.43 -22.10 13.39
N ILE A 319 -13.05 -21.08 12.80
CA ILE A 319 -13.97 -20.19 13.51
C ILE A 319 -15.31 -20.92 13.64
N SER A 320 -15.63 -21.39 14.85
CA SER A 320 -16.84 -22.16 15.11
C SER A 320 -18.12 -21.36 14.87
N ASP A 321 -19.23 -22.04 14.61
CA ASP A 321 -20.55 -21.41 14.42
C ASP A 321 -20.94 -20.46 15.57
N SER A 322 -20.55 -20.77 16.81
CA SER A 322 -20.80 -19.89 17.96
C SER A 322 -20.02 -18.57 17.86
N TYR A 323 -18.77 -18.62 17.39
CA TYR A 323 -17.96 -17.42 17.16
C TYR A 323 -18.44 -16.66 15.92
N GLN A 324 -18.79 -17.36 14.84
CA GLN A 324 -19.39 -16.73 13.64
C GLN A 324 -20.67 -15.97 14.01
N MET A 325 -21.59 -16.60 14.74
CA MET A 325 -22.80 -15.93 15.24
C MET A 325 -22.45 -14.76 16.17
N GLY A 326 -21.40 -14.89 16.97
CA GLY A 326 -20.88 -13.79 17.78
C GLY A 326 -20.44 -12.59 16.96
N ILE A 327 -19.68 -12.80 15.88
CA ILE A 327 -19.27 -11.76 14.92
C ILE A 327 -20.52 -11.10 14.31
N PHE A 328 -21.47 -11.90 13.83
CA PHE A 328 -22.71 -11.39 13.22
C PHE A 328 -23.58 -10.61 14.20
N ARG A 329 -23.60 -10.99 15.49
CA ARG A 329 -24.26 -10.22 16.56
C ARG A 329 -23.64 -8.84 16.75
N ILE A 330 -22.31 -8.73 16.72
CA ILE A 330 -21.61 -7.45 16.86
C ILE A 330 -21.88 -6.55 15.65
N LEU A 331 -21.82 -7.12 14.43
CA LEU A 331 -22.13 -6.41 13.19
C LEU A 331 -23.59 -5.90 13.17
N ALA A 332 -24.54 -6.76 13.54
CA ALA A 332 -25.95 -6.35 13.68
C ALA A 332 -26.12 -5.26 14.75
N GLY A 333 -25.39 -5.36 15.87
CA GLY A 333 -25.33 -4.32 16.90
C GLY A 333 -24.88 -2.98 16.32
N ILE A 334 -23.81 -2.94 15.53
CA ILE A 334 -23.34 -1.72 14.86
C ILE A 334 -24.43 -1.11 13.98
N LEU A 335 -25.15 -1.91 13.20
CA LEU A 335 -26.25 -1.44 12.33
C LEU A 335 -27.40 -0.83 13.14
N HIS A 336 -27.83 -1.49 14.22
CA HIS A 336 -28.87 -0.97 15.12
C HIS A 336 -28.42 0.30 15.85
N LEU A 337 -27.15 0.38 16.25
CA LEU A 337 -26.58 1.58 16.86
C LEU A 337 -26.71 2.78 15.93
N GLY A 338 -26.43 2.63 14.64
CA GLY A 338 -26.57 3.71 13.64
C GLY A 338 -27.99 4.27 13.49
N ASN A 339 -29.01 3.48 13.85
CA ASN A 339 -30.41 3.89 13.84
C ASN A 339 -30.87 4.52 15.17
N VAL A 340 -30.00 4.63 16.19
CA VAL A 340 -30.33 5.32 17.44
C VAL A 340 -30.42 6.82 17.18
N GLU A 341 -31.60 7.39 17.43
CA GLU A 341 -31.89 8.81 17.24
C GLU A 341 -31.78 9.62 18.53
N PHE A 342 -31.34 10.87 18.39
CA PHE A 342 -31.22 11.83 19.48
C PHE A 342 -32.19 13.00 19.30
N ALA A 343 -32.92 13.33 20.35
CA ALA A 343 -33.71 14.55 20.47
C ALA A 343 -32.91 15.62 21.20
N SER A 344 -32.80 16.82 20.61
CA SER A 344 -32.20 17.97 21.30
C SER A 344 -33.17 18.45 22.39
N ARG A 345 -32.63 18.72 23.59
CA ARG A 345 -33.37 19.40 24.66
C ARG A 345 -33.07 20.89 24.65
N ASP A 346 -31.80 21.24 24.46
CA ASP A 346 -31.29 22.59 24.25
C ASP A 346 -30.04 22.57 23.35
N SER A 347 -29.33 23.70 23.22
CA SER A 347 -28.12 23.81 22.37
C SER A 347 -26.96 22.91 22.81
N ASP A 348 -26.88 22.57 24.09
CA ASP A 348 -25.75 21.86 24.72
C ASP A 348 -26.14 20.48 25.29
N SER A 349 -27.41 20.06 25.17
CA SER A 349 -27.91 18.80 25.70
C SER A 349 -28.87 18.06 24.76
N CYS A 350 -28.85 16.73 24.85
CA CYS A 350 -29.73 15.83 24.11
C CYS A 350 -30.22 14.67 24.98
N ALA A 351 -31.20 13.94 24.47
CA ALA A 351 -31.69 12.71 25.06
C ALA A 351 -32.12 11.72 23.97
N ILE A 352 -32.07 10.43 24.32
CA ILE A 352 -32.65 9.37 23.49
C ILE A 352 -34.15 9.28 23.82
N PRO A 353 -35.04 9.22 22.81
CA PRO A 353 -36.47 9.05 23.05
C PRO A 353 -36.79 7.80 23.89
N PRO A 354 -37.86 7.82 24.71
CA PRO A 354 -38.28 6.64 25.46
C PRO A 354 -38.62 5.47 24.52
N LYS A 355 -38.33 4.24 24.93
CA LYS A 355 -38.58 3.02 24.14
C LYS A 355 -37.96 3.07 22.74
N ASN A 356 -36.69 3.48 22.66
CA ASN A 356 -35.96 3.47 21.41
C ASN A 356 -35.62 2.02 21.02
N ASP A 357 -36.43 1.42 20.15
CA ASP A 357 -36.26 0.03 19.70
C ASP A 357 -34.84 -0.26 19.18
N PRO A 358 -34.20 0.60 18.35
CA PRO A 358 -32.81 0.37 17.92
C PRO A 358 -31.83 0.22 19.08
N LEU A 359 -31.91 1.09 20.10
CA LEU A 359 -31.05 0.99 21.28
C LEU A 359 -31.38 -0.25 22.12
N THR A 360 -32.66 -0.60 22.27
CA THR A 360 -33.06 -1.82 22.97
C THR A 360 -32.48 -3.06 22.30
N ILE A 361 -32.52 -3.14 20.98
CA ILE A 361 -31.96 -4.26 20.22
C ILE A 361 -30.42 -4.27 20.33
N PHE A 362 -29.78 -3.11 20.21
CA PHE A 362 -28.33 -2.98 20.43
C PHE A 362 -27.91 -3.52 21.80
N CYS A 363 -28.59 -3.10 22.87
CA CYS A 363 -28.28 -3.53 24.23
C CYS A 363 -28.51 -5.05 24.43
N ASP A 364 -29.56 -5.62 23.83
CA ASP A 364 -29.84 -7.07 23.84
C ASP A 364 -28.72 -7.86 23.14
N LEU A 365 -28.35 -7.45 21.92
CA LEU A 365 -27.31 -8.12 21.13
C LEU A 365 -25.94 -8.03 21.79
N MET A 366 -25.59 -6.85 22.30
CA MET A 366 -24.31 -6.55 22.95
C MET A 366 -24.29 -7.01 24.41
N GLY A 367 -25.42 -7.42 25.00
CA GLY A 367 -25.50 -7.91 26.38
C GLY A 367 -25.17 -6.86 27.44
N VAL A 368 -25.58 -5.60 27.23
CA VAL A 368 -25.32 -4.45 28.11
C VAL A 368 -26.61 -3.81 28.62
N GLU A 369 -26.52 -3.00 29.68
CA GLU A 369 -27.68 -2.33 30.27
C GLU A 369 -28.16 -1.13 29.41
N TYR A 370 -29.47 -1.01 29.21
CA TYR A 370 -30.08 0.04 28.39
C TYR A 370 -29.89 1.42 29.04
N GLU A 371 -30.17 1.53 30.33
CA GLU A 371 -30.12 2.76 31.11
C GLU A 371 -28.70 3.33 31.12
N GLU A 372 -27.69 2.48 31.31
CA GLU A 372 -26.29 2.88 31.34
C GLU A 372 -25.81 3.35 29.96
N MET A 373 -26.13 2.60 28.90
CA MET A 373 -25.76 2.98 27.53
C MET A 373 -26.46 4.27 27.09
N ALA A 374 -27.76 4.41 27.36
CA ALA A 374 -28.52 5.62 27.04
C ALA A 374 -27.93 6.86 27.74
N HIS A 375 -27.52 6.71 29.01
CA HIS A 375 -26.89 7.79 29.76
C HIS A 375 -25.56 8.23 29.11
N TRP A 376 -24.65 7.30 28.83
CA TRP A 376 -23.31 7.63 28.30
C TRP A 376 -23.27 7.99 26.82
N LEU A 377 -24.34 7.72 26.06
CA LEU A 377 -24.50 8.27 24.71
C LEU A 377 -24.88 9.77 24.74
N CYS A 378 -25.45 10.28 25.83
CA CYS A 378 -25.87 11.68 25.96
C CYS A 378 -25.03 12.50 26.95
N HIS A 379 -24.03 11.90 27.60
CA HIS A 379 -23.20 12.55 28.61
C HIS A 379 -21.73 12.16 28.44
N ARG A 380 -20.83 13.07 28.82
CA ARG A 380 -19.40 12.80 28.91
C ARG A 380 -18.88 13.08 30.31
N LYS A 381 -17.92 12.27 30.74
CA LYS A 381 -17.22 12.44 32.01
C LYS A 381 -15.94 13.22 31.80
N LEU A 382 -15.71 14.21 32.64
CA LEU A 382 -14.56 15.09 32.60
C LEU A 382 -13.83 15.01 33.94
N ALA A 383 -12.57 14.60 33.90
CA ALA A 383 -11.72 14.46 35.09
C ALA A 383 -10.68 15.59 35.13
N THR A 384 -10.73 16.42 36.16
CA THR A 384 -9.69 17.40 36.50
C THR A 384 -8.70 16.78 37.49
N ALA A 385 -7.69 17.54 37.94
CA ALA A 385 -6.74 17.06 38.94
C ALA A 385 -7.41 16.81 40.32
N THR A 386 -8.55 17.45 40.58
CA THR A 386 -9.19 17.46 41.90
C THR A 386 -10.59 16.84 41.90
N GLU A 387 -11.31 16.86 40.77
CA GLU A 387 -12.73 16.48 40.72
C GLU A 387 -13.10 15.77 39.41
N THR A 388 -14.20 15.02 39.44
CA THR A 388 -14.79 14.40 38.24
C THR A 388 -16.22 14.87 38.09
N TYR A 389 -16.56 15.48 36.96
CA TYR A 389 -17.90 15.97 36.67
C TYR A 389 -18.47 15.31 35.41
N ILE A 390 -19.79 15.15 35.37
CA ILE A 390 -20.52 14.63 34.22
C ILE A 390 -21.21 15.83 33.56
N LYS A 391 -21.01 15.99 32.25
CA LYS A 391 -21.62 17.07 31.47
C LYS A 391 -22.50 16.48 30.37
N PRO A 392 -23.73 16.99 30.17
CA PRO A 392 -24.51 16.67 28.97
C PRO A 392 -23.77 17.15 27.71
N ILE A 393 -24.10 16.53 26.58
CA ILE A 393 -23.56 16.90 25.27
C ILE A 393 -24.68 17.23 24.29
N SER A 394 -24.40 18.12 23.33
CA SER A 394 -25.36 18.49 22.30
C SER A 394 -25.68 17.31 21.37
N LYS A 395 -26.81 17.40 20.65
CA LYS A 395 -27.24 16.37 19.69
C LYS A 395 -26.13 16.00 18.70
N LEU A 396 -25.44 17.00 18.15
CA LEU A 396 -24.34 16.77 17.19
C LEU A 396 -23.19 15.99 17.83
N HIS A 397 -22.75 16.39 19.02
CA HIS A 397 -21.69 15.67 19.74
C HIS A 397 -22.10 14.23 20.11
N ALA A 398 -23.38 13.98 20.41
CA ALA A 398 -23.88 12.64 20.69
C ALA A 398 -23.88 11.74 19.44
N ILE A 399 -24.27 12.27 18.28
CA ILE A 399 -24.17 11.58 16.99
C ILE A 399 -22.70 11.22 16.71
N ASN A 400 -21.80 12.20 16.81
CA ASN A 400 -20.38 11.95 16.58
C ASN A 400 -19.79 10.93 17.55
N ALA A 401 -20.18 10.96 18.83
CA ALA A 401 -19.74 10.00 19.83
C ALA A 401 -20.29 8.59 19.57
N ARG A 402 -21.55 8.45 19.16
CA ARG A 402 -22.17 7.19 18.72
C ARG A 402 -21.42 6.61 17.53
N ASP A 403 -21.09 7.44 16.55
CA ASP A 403 -20.38 7.04 15.34
C ASP A 403 -18.93 6.65 15.66
N ALA A 404 -18.26 7.39 16.55
CA ALA A 404 -16.94 7.02 17.07
C ALA A 404 -16.97 5.64 17.77
N LEU A 405 -18.00 5.36 18.56
CA LEU A 405 -18.19 4.06 19.20
C LEU A 405 -18.38 2.94 18.16
N ALA A 406 -19.21 3.15 17.15
CA ALA A 406 -19.43 2.19 16.06
C ALA A 406 -18.13 1.87 15.31
N LYS A 407 -17.37 2.90 14.93
CA LYS A 407 -16.04 2.78 14.31
C LYS A 407 -15.07 1.98 15.18
N HIS A 408 -15.09 2.21 16.50
CA HIS A 408 -14.21 1.55 17.44
C HIS A 408 -14.56 0.06 17.63
N ILE A 409 -15.86 -0.27 17.73
CA ILE A 409 -16.30 -1.66 17.80
C ILE A 409 -15.87 -2.40 16.53
N TYR A 410 -16.11 -1.82 15.35
CA TYR A 410 -15.75 -2.44 14.08
C TYR A 410 -14.23 -2.65 13.94
N ALA A 411 -13.43 -1.64 14.28
CA ALA A 411 -11.97 -1.74 14.19
C ALA A 411 -11.41 -2.85 15.11
N ASN A 412 -11.93 -2.99 16.33
CA ASN A 412 -11.50 -4.07 17.21
C ASN A 412 -12.01 -5.44 16.75
N LEU A 413 -13.23 -5.52 16.20
CA LEU A 413 -13.74 -6.75 15.58
C LEU A 413 -12.86 -7.19 14.40
N PHE A 414 -12.49 -6.24 13.53
CA PHE A 414 -11.58 -6.50 12.42
C PHE A 414 -10.24 -7.05 12.90
N ASN A 415 -9.61 -6.40 13.91
CA ASN A 415 -8.36 -6.88 14.48
C ASN A 415 -8.51 -8.28 15.10
N TRP A 416 -9.57 -8.53 15.86
CA TRP A 416 -9.85 -9.83 16.46
C TRP A 416 -9.98 -10.93 15.39
N ILE A 417 -10.63 -10.64 14.26
CA ILE A 417 -10.74 -11.58 13.14
C ILE A 417 -9.36 -11.85 12.53
N VAL A 418 -8.56 -10.81 12.28
CA VAL A 418 -7.18 -10.95 11.78
C VAL A 418 -6.34 -11.81 12.73
N ASP A 419 -6.44 -11.59 14.04
CA ASP A 419 -5.70 -12.38 15.03
C ASP A 419 -6.14 -13.84 15.05
N HIS A 420 -7.43 -14.13 14.86
CA HIS A 420 -7.93 -15.50 14.77
C HIS A 420 -7.53 -16.20 13.47
N VAL A 421 -7.54 -15.46 12.35
CA VAL A 421 -6.98 -15.93 11.07
C VAL A 421 -5.50 -16.28 11.25
N ASN A 422 -4.72 -15.40 11.89
CA ASN A 422 -3.31 -15.65 12.16
C ASN A 422 -3.09 -16.86 13.08
N LYS A 423 -3.90 -17.03 14.13
CA LYS A 423 -3.86 -18.23 14.99
C LYS A 423 -4.14 -19.50 14.19
N ALA A 424 -5.07 -19.47 13.24
CA ALA A 424 -5.40 -20.61 12.39
C ALA A 424 -4.31 -20.94 11.34
N LEU A 425 -3.56 -19.92 10.91
CA LEU A 425 -2.47 -20.03 9.94
C LEU A 425 -1.09 -20.23 10.60
N HIS A 426 -1.02 -20.16 11.92
CA HIS A 426 0.23 -20.26 12.67
C HIS A 426 0.83 -21.66 12.60
N SER A 427 2.13 -21.74 12.29
CA SER A 427 2.91 -22.97 12.35
C SER A 427 3.56 -23.15 13.73
N THR A 428 3.47 -24.34 14.30
CA THR A 428 4.24 -24.71 15.50
C THR A 428 5.73 -24.88 15.21
N VAL A 429 6.11 -25.09 13.94
CA VAL A 429 7.50 -25.21 13.50
C VAL A 429 8.03 -23.83 13.15
N LYS A 430 9.25 -23.52 13.61
CA LYS A 430 9.93 -22.28 13.28
C LYS A 430 10.14 -22.16 11.77
N GLN A 431 9.70 -21.03 11.22
CA GLN A 431 9.91 -20.62 9.84
C GLN A 431 11.40 -20.58 9.48
N HIS A 432 11.74 -21.17 8.32
CA HIS A 432 13.08 -21.12 7.75
C HIS A 432 13.27 -19.84 6.93
N SER A 433 12.37 -19.63 5.98
CA SER A 433 12.33 -18.47 5.08
C SER A 433 10.89 -18.07 4.81
N PHE A 434 10.71 -16.91 4.16
CA PHE A 434 9.37 -16.42 3.83
C PHE A 434 9.32 -15.59 2.55
N ILE A 435 8.12 -15.54 1.98
CA ILE A 435 7.78 -14.61 0.89
C ILE A 435 6.63 -13.72 1.40
N GLY A 436 6.89 -12.42 1.46
CA GLY A 436 5.92 -11.41 1.87
C GLY A 436 5.14 -10.87 0.68
N VAL A 437 3.82 -11.01 0.65
CA VAL A 437 2.96 -10.45 -0.40
C VAL A 437 2.30 -9.17 0.14
N LEU A 438 2.62 -8.03 -0.47
CA LEU A 438 2.07 -6.73 -0.10
C LEU A 438 0.96 -6.32 -1.07
N ASP A 439 -0.24 -6.14 -0.53
CA ASP A 439 -1.45 -5.65 -1.22
C ASP A 439 -2.00 -4.47 -0.42
N ILE A 440 -1.68 -3.24 -0.84
CA ILE A 440 -2.24 -2.04 -0.23
C ILE A 440 -3.25 -1.37 -1.14
N TYR A 441 -4.12 -0.54 -0.57
CA TYR A 441 -4.99 0.32 -1.36
C TYR A 441 -4.17 1.20 -2.31
N GLY A 442 -4.73 1.45 -3.51
CA GLY A 442 -4.05 2.29 -4.50
C GLY A 442 -4.14 3.77 -4.16
N PHE A 443 -3.34 4.58 -4.85
CA PHE A 443 -3.56 6.02 -4.90
C PHE A 443 -5.01 6.30 -5.35
N GLU A 444 -5.68 7.23 -4.67
CA GLU A 444 -7.06 7.59 -4.98
C GLU A 444 -7.31 9.09 -4.82
N THR A 445 -8.16 9.61 -5.70
CA THR A 445 -8.63 11.00 -5.65
C THR A 445 -10.11 11.05 -6.07
N PHE A 446 -10.91 11.77 -5.33
CA PHE A 446 -12.33 11.99 -5.59
C PHE A 446 -12.62 13.49 -5.65
N GLU A 447 -13.86 13.86 -5.97
CA GLU A 447 -14.29 15.26 -5.91
C GLU A 447 -14.12 15.86 -4.50
N ILE A 448 -14.34 15.04 -3.47
CA ILE A 448 -14.16 15.42 -2.06
C ILE A 448 -13.18 14.45 -1.41
N ASN A 449 -11.94 14.90 -1.20
CA ASN A 449 -10.93 14.14 -0.46
C ASN A 449 -10.83 14.64 0.98
N SER A 450 -10.69 13.72 1.93
CA SER A 450 -10.54 14.04 3.35
C SER A 450 -9.31 13.34 3.96
N PHE A 451 -9.28 13.21 5.29
CA PHE A 451 -8.16 12.63 6.04
C PHE A 451 -7.84 11.19 5.62
N GLU A 452 -8.83 10.43 5.18
CA GLU A 452 -8.71 9.06 4.71
C GLU A 452 -7.84 8.99 3.44
N GLN A 453 -8.22 9.74 2.40
CA GLN A 453 -7.46 9.83 1.15
C GLN A 453 -6.06 10.37 1.42
N PHE A 454 -5.92 11.34 2.33
CA PHE A 454 -4.62 11.87 2.71
C PHE A 454 -3.69 10.78 3.30
N CYS A 455 -4.19 9.96 4.22
CA CYS A 455 -3.43 8.83 4.78
C CYS A 455 -3.11 7.76 3.71
N ILE A 456 -4.06 7.51 2.82
CA ILE A 456 -3.91 6.54 1.73
C ILE A 456 -2.80 6.97 0.76
N ASN A 457 -2.86 8.21 0.29
CA ASN A 457 -1.91 8.77 -0.66
C ASN A 457 -0.53 8.95 -0.02
N TYR A 458 -0.46 9.28 1.28
CA TYR A 458 0.79 9.28 2.02
C TYR A 458 1.45 7.88 2.10
N ALA A 459 0.67 6.82 2.32
CA ALA A 459 1.22 5.46 2.29
C ALA A 459 1.74 5.07 0.90
N ASN A 460 1.05 5.50 -0.17
CA ASN A 460 1.51 5.29 -1.55
C ASN A 460 2.80 6.08 -1.86
N GLU A 461 2.97 7.30 -1.34
CA GLU A 461 4.24 8.03 -1.42
C GLU A 461 5.39 7.23 -0.78
N LYS A 462 5.17 6.59 0.37
CA LYS A 462 6.17 5.73 1.00
C LYS A 462 6.52 4.51 0.16
N LEU A 463 5.54 3.87 -0.48
CA LEU A 463 5.83 2.77 -1.40
C LEU A 463 6.62 3.23 -2.63
N GLN A 464 6.25 4.36 -3.22
CA GLN A 464 6.97 4.91 -4.36
C GLN A 464 8.42 5.26 -4.01
N GLN A 465 8.65 5.76 -2.79
CA GLN A 465 10.01 6.03 -2.30
C GLN A 465 10.84 4.75 -2.20
N GLN A 466 10.24 3.67 -1.70
CA GLN A 466 10.90 2.36 -1.59
C GLN A 466 11.24 1.80 -2.98
N PHE A 467 10.31 1.88 -3.92
CA PHE A 467 10.55 1.54 -5.32
C PHE A 467 11.73 2.33 -5.89
N ASN A 468 11.71 3.66 -5.76
CA ASN A 468 12.78 4.51 -6.27
C ASN A 468 14.14 4.21 -5.62
N MET A 469 14.15 3.90 -4.33
CA MET A 469 15.37 3.55 -3.60
C MET A 469 15.96 2.22 -4.10
N HIS A 470 15.12 1.21 -4.32
CA HIS A 470 15.58 -0.11 -4.75
C HIS A 470 15.99 -0.14 -6.23
N VAL A 471 15.14 0.37 -7.12
CA VAL A 471 15.36 0.30 -8.58
C VAL A 471 16.48 1.23 -9.03
N PHE A 472 16.61 2.40 -8.40
CA PHE A 472 17.59 3.40 -8.83
C PHE A 472 18.73 3.56 -7.83
N LYS A 473 18.45 3.93 -6.57
CA LYS A 473 19.53 4.34 -5.65
C LYS A 473 20.48 3.19 -5.32
N LEU A 474 19.96 2.04 -4.87
CA LEU A 474 20.78 0.89 -4.47
C LEU A 474 21.51 0.27 -5.66
N GLU A 475 20.86 0.18 -6.81
CA GLU A 475 21.46 -0.35 -8.03
C GLU A 475 22.61 0.55 -8.51
N GLN A 476 22.41 1.87 -8.54
CA GLN A 476 23.47 2.83 -8.91
C GLN A 476 24.63 2.82 -7.92
N GLU A 477 24.36 2.67 -6.61
CA GLU A 477 25.38 2.55 -5.57
C GLU A 477 26.26 1.32 -5.77
N GLU A 478 25.69 0.18 -6.20
CA GLU A 478 26.44 -1.04 -6.49
C GLU A 478 27.36 -0.86 -7.71
N TYR A 479 26.89 -0.28 -8.81
CA TYR A 479 27.74 0.03 -9.97
C TYR A 479 28.92 0.95 -9.60
N MET A 480 28.66 1.96 -8.75
CA MET A 480 29.71 2.86 -8.26
C MET A 480 30.72 2.14 -7.37
N LYS A 481 30.26 1.20 -6.54
CA LYS A 481 31.11 0.40 -5.65
C LYS A 481 32.01 -0.56 -6.44
N GLU A 482 31.47 -1.19 -7.48
CA GLU A 482 32.21 -2.07 -8.40
C GLU A 482 33.10 -1.29 -9.40
N GLN A 483 33.10 0.05 -9.33
CA GLN A 483 33.87 0.94 -10.21
C GLN A 483 33.57 0.74 -11.70
N ILE A 484 32.34 0.32 -12.01
CA ILE A 484 31.86 0.17 -13.38
C ILE A 484 31.49 1.57 -13.90
N PRO A 485 31.98 1.99 -15.08
CA PRO A 485 31.58 3.27 -15.68
C PRO A 485 30.07 3.32 -15.88
N TRP A 486 29.39 4.12 -15.06
CA TRP A 486 27.93 4.23 -15.05
C TRP A 486 27.47 5.67 -15.28
N THR A 487 26.50 5.84 -16.17
CA THR A 487 25.77 7.10 -16.37
C THR A 487 24.57 7.12 -15.44
N LEU A 488 24.57 8.02 -14.45
CA LEU A 488 23.48 8.17 -13.48
C LEU A 488 22.14 8.40 -14.21
N ILE A 489 21.16 7.57 -13.88
CA ILE A 489 19.79 7.71 -14.38
C ILE A 489 19.07 8.67 -13.44
N ASP A 490 18.54 9.76 -14.00
CA ASP A 490 17.70 10.69 -13.26
C ASP A 490 16.30 10.08 -13.05
N PHE A 491 15.72 10.31 -11.89
CA PHE A 491 14.38 9.84 -11.54
C PHE A 491 13.71 10.84 -10.59
N TYR A 492 12.38 10.80 -10.53
CA TYR A 492 11.62 11.68 -9.66
C TYR A 492 11.77 11.27 -8.18
N ASP A 493 12.58 12.00 -7.41
CA ASP A 493 12.69 11.81 -5.96
C ASP A 493 11.48 12.45 -5.24
N ASN A 494 10.65 11.61 -4.64
CA ASN A 494 9.45 12.01 -3.92
C ASN A 494 9.69 12.29 -2.41
N GLN A 495 10.93 12.20 -1.92
CA GLN A 495 11.30 12.59 -0.55
C GLN A 495 10.81 14.00 -0.13
N PRO A 496 10.82 15.04 -0.99
CA PRO A 496 10.29 16.35 -0.62
C PRO A 496 8.79 16.33 -0.29
N CYS A 497 7.99 15.51 -0.98
CA CYS A 497 6.55 15.35 -0.69
C CYS A 497 6.36 14.64 0.66
N ILE A 498 7.13 13.59 0.91
CA ILE A 498 7.13 12.87 2.18
C ILE A 498 7.49 13.81 3.34
N ASN A 499 8.52 14.64 3.17
CA ASN A 499 8.93 15.61 4.20
C ASN A 499 7.84 16.65 4.49
N LEU A 500 7.13 17.13 3.47
CA LEU A 500 5.99 18.03 3.66
C LEU A 500 4.91 17.39 4.57
N ILE A 501 4.73 16.07 4.47
CA ILE A 501 3.69 15.34 5.21
C ILE A 501 4.15 14.98 6.64
N GLU A 502 5.27 14.26 6.77
CA GLU A 502 5.64 13.57 8.02
C GLU A 502 6.71 14.30 8.86
N ALA A 503 7.46 15.23 8.27
CA ALA A 503 8.59 15.84 8.97
C ALA A 503 8.10 16.75 10.11
N LYS A 504 9.04 17.19 10.96
CA LYS A 504 8.75 18.23 11.95
C LYS A 504 8.31 19.51 11.23
N MET A 505 7.26 20.15 11.72
CA MET A 505 6.55 21.25 11.04
C MET A 505 5.89 20.84 9.70
N GLY A 506 5.74 19.54 9.43
CA GLY A 506 4.95 19.01 8.34
C GLY A 506 3.46 18.99 8.67
N ILE A 507 2.65 18.58 7.69
CA ILE A 507 1.18 18.60 7.77
C ILE A 507 0.66 17.79 8.98
N LEU A 508 1.19 16.57 9.19
CA LEU A 508 0.75 15.71 10.29
C LEU A 508 1.19 16.23 11.67
N ASP A 509 2.39 16.80 11.77
CA ASP A 509 2.89 17.40 13.03
C ASP A 509 2.03 18.62 13.42
N LEU A 510 1.71 19.48 12.44
CA LEU A 510 0.82 20.63 12.65
C LEU A 510 -0.61 20.21 13.01
N LEU A 511 -1.11 19.11 12.45
CA LEU A 511 -2.41 18.54 12.80
C LEU A 511 -2.41 18.03 14.24
N ASP A 512 -1.37 17.31 14.66
CA ASP A 512 -1.21 16.82 16.02
C ASP A 512 -1.11 17.94 17.05
N GLU A 513 -0.43 19.04 16.71
CA GLU A 513 -0.40 20.23 17.54
C GLU A 513 -1.79 20.85 17.69
N GLU A 514 -2.54 21.01 16.59
CA GLU A 514 -3.88 21.61 16.65
C GLU A 514 -4.87 20.72 17.41
N CYS A 515 -4.76 19.39 17.29
CA CYS A 515 -5.57 18.45 18.07
C CYS A 515 -5.39 18.61 19.59
N LYS A 516 -4.22 19.09 20.06
CA LYS A 516 -3.93 19.33 21.48
C LYS A 516 -4.44 20.70 21.96
N MET A 517 -4.77 21.62 21.06
CA MET A 517 -5.24 22.96 21.42
C MET A 517 -6.69 22.91 21.92
N PRO A 518 -7.02 23.46 23.10
CA PRO A 518 -8.38 23.42 23.64
C PRO A 518 -9.46 24.09 22.75
N LYS A 519 -9.04 25.08 21.96
CA LYS A 519 -9.87 25.79 20.97
C LYS A 519 -9.43 25.49 19.52
N GLY A 520 -8.68 24.41 19.31
CA GLY A 520 -8.24 24.01 17.97
C GLY A 520 -9.42 23.61 17.11
N SER A 521 -9.40 24.04 15.85
CA SER A 521 -10.44 23.78 14.85
C SER A 521 -9.81 23.49 13.49
N ASP A 522 -10.57 22.88 12.57
CA ASP A 522 -10.11 22.64 11.19
C ASP A 522 -9.75 23.95 10.47
N ASP A 523 -10.50 25.04 10.74
CA ASP A 523 -10.23 26.36 10.17
C ASP A 523 -8.90 26.95 10.67
N THR A 524 -8.62 26.86 11.98
CA THR A 524 -7.35 27.34 12.55
C THR A 524 -6.16 26.50 12.13
N TRP A 525 -6.36 25.19 11.96
CA TRP A 525 -5.36 24.30 11.36
C TRP A 525 -5.07 24.68 9.89
N ALA A 526 -6.10 24.91 9.08
CA ALA A 526 -5.93 25.34 7.69
C ALA A 526 -5.07 26.62 7.59
N GLN A 527 -5.33 27.61 8.46
CA GLN A 527 -4.52 28.82 8.52
C GLN A 527 -3.06 28.53 8.92
N LYS A 528 -2.81 27.61 9.86
CA LYS A 528 -1.45 27.19 10.21
C LYS A 528 -0.72 26.54 9.03
N LEU A 529 -1.40 25.71 8.24
CA LEU A 529 -0.83 25.11 7.03
C LEU A 529 -0.43 26.20 6.03
N TYR A 530 -1.35 27.15 5.74
CA TYR A 530 -1.07 28.25 4.82
C TYR A 530 0.10 29.11 5.30
N ASN A 531 0.13 29.48 6.58
CA ASN A 531 1.23 30.27 7.14
C ASN A 531 2.58 29.55 7.07
N THR A 532 2.59 28.22 7.16
CA THR A 532 3.81 27.42 7.19
C THR A 532 4.33 27.10 5.78
N HIS A 533 3.46 26.73 4.84
CA HIS A 533 3.86 26.13 3.57
C HIS A 533 3.53 26.95 2.32
N LEU A 534 2.52 27.82 2.35
CA LEU A 534 2.09 28.57 1.17
C LEU A 534 3.22 29.49 0.67
N ASN A 535 3.51 29.41 -0.63
CA ASN A 535 4.63 30.12 -1.29
C ASN A 535 6.03 29.79 -0.75
N LYS A 536 6.14 28.76 0.11
CA LYS A 536 7.42 28.29 0.71
C LYS A 536 7.77 26.88 0.27
N CYS A 537 6.77 26.07 -0.07
CA CYS A 537 6.94 24.73 -0.61
C CYS A 537 6.27 24.64 -1.99
N ALA A 538 7.00 24.23 -3.03
CA ALA A 538 6.46 24.08 -4.38
C ALA A 538 5.42 22.95 -4.52
N LEU A 539 5.35 22.06 -3.53
CA LEU A 539 4.42 20.92 -3.49
C LEU A 539 3.12 21.23 -2.73
N PHE A 540 2.99 22.43 -2.15
CA PHE A 540 1.83 22.84 -1.38
C PHE A 540 1.16 24.06 -2.02
N GLU A 541 -0.11 23.93 -2.37
CA GLU A 541 -0.91 25.00 -2.97
C GLU A 541 -2.20 25.24 -2.17
N LYS A 542 -2.75 26.44 -2.33
CA LYS A 542 -4.07 26.80 -1.79
C LYS A 542 -5.05 26.99 -2.94
N PRO A 543 -6.24 26.36 -2.93
CA PRO A 543 -7.28 26.60 -3.93
C PRO A 543 -7.68 28.09 -3.93
N ARG A 544 -7.83 28.68 -5.12
CA ARG A 544 -8.08 30.13 -5.25
C ARG A 544 -9.39 30.60 -4.60
N LEU A 545 -10.40 29.73 -4.57
CA LEU A 545 -11.76 30.06 -4.11
C LEU A 545 -12.10 29.43 -2.75
N SER A 546 -11.16 28.70 -2.11
CA SER A 546 -11.39 28.04 -0.82
C SER A 546 -10.41 28.52 0.26
N ASN A 547 -10.93 28.70 1.47
CA ASN A 547 -10.13 28.94 2.68
C ASN A 547 -10.14 27.73 3.64
N LYS A 548 -10.72 26.60 3.18
CA LYS A 548 -10.96 25.40 3.98
C LYS A 548 -10.41 24.13 3.31
N ALA A 549 -9.48 24.29 2.37
CA ALA A 549 -8.87 23.19 1.65
C ALA A 549 -7.41 23.50 1.29
N PHE A 550 -6.62 22.46 1.03
CA PHE A 550 -5.24 22.57 0.57
C PHE A 550 -4.95 21.55 -0.52
N ILE A 551 -3.95 21.82 -1.35
CA ILE A 551 -3.55 20.95 -2.46
C ILE A 551 -2.13 20.45 -2.21
N ILE A 552 -1.91 19.15 -2.40
CA ILE A 552 -0.58 18.54 -2.41
C ILE A 552 -0.29 18.02 -3.80
N LYS A 553 0.90 18.34 -4.31
CA LYS A 553 1.43 17.72 -5.53
C LYS A 553 2.13 16.41 -5.16
N HIS A 554 1.40 15.30 -5.29
CA HIS A 554 1.94 13.95 -5.12
C HIS A 554 2.72 13.49 -6.34
N PHE A 555 3.36 12.31 -6.26
CA PHE A 555 4.04 11.69 -7.41
C PHE A 555 3.09 11.38 -8.58
N ALA A 556 1.83 11.04 -8.28
CA ALA A 556 0.83 10.66 -9.27
C ALA A 556 0.04 11.86 -9.81
N ASP A 557 -0.49 12.71 -8.92
CA ASP A 557 -1.30 13.88 -9.30
C ASP A 557 -1.34 14.96 -8.20
N LYS A 558 -1.92 16.13 -8.51
CA LYS A 558 -2.33 17.12 -7.53
C LYS A 558 -3.67 16.71 -6.90
N VAL A 559 -3.70 16.64 -5.57
CA VAL A 559 -4.92 16.27 -4.83
C VAL A 559 -5.34 17.40 -3.90
N GLU A 560 -6.59 17.84 -4.03
CA GLU A 560 -7.23 18.80 -3.12
C GLU A 560 -7.90 18.07 -1.94
N TYR A 561 -7.55 18.44 -0.71
CA TYR A 561 -8.11 17.90 0.53
C TYR A 561 -8.93 18.96 1.27
N GLN A 562 -10.14 18.61 1.68
CA GLN A 562 -11.01 19.44 2.51
C GLN A 562 -10.59 19.34 3.97
N CYS A 563 -10.35 20.46 4.65
CA CYS A 563 -9.90 20.47 6.04
C CYS A 563 -10.97 19.98 7.03
N GLU A 564 -12.25 20.05 6.66
CA GLU A 564 -13.36 19.67 7.52
C GLU A 564 -13.25 18.23 8.02
N GLY A 565 -13.33 18.07 9.35
CA GLY A 565 -13.28 16.78 10.03
C GLY A 565 -11.88 16.23 10.26
N PHE A 566 -10.80 16.87 9.79
CA PHE A 566 -9.43 16.38 9.98
C PHE A 566 -9.05 16.25 11.47
N LEU A 567 -9.36 17.26 12.30
CA LEU A 567 -9.03 17.20 13.73
C LEU A 567 -9.79 16.09 14.44
N GLU A 568 -11.07 15.91 14.12
CA GLU A 568 -11.92 14.89 14.73
C GLU A 568 -11.45 13.49 14.34
N LYS A 569 -11.23 13.27 13.04
CA LYS A 569 -10.73 11.99 12.49
C LYS A 569 -9.35 11.65 13.02
N ASN A 570 -8.48 12.64 13.23
CA ASN A 570 -7.16 12.43 13.82
C ASN A 570 -7.20 12.14 15.34
N LYS A 571 -8.15 12.74 16.06
CA LYS A 571 -8.36 12.50 17.50
C LYS A 571 -8.90 11.09 17.79
N ASP A 572 -9.73 10.55 16.90
CA ASP A 572 -10.37 9.23 16.98
C ASP A 572 -10.84 8.87 18.41
N THR A 573 -11.38 9.88 19.11
CA THR A 573 -11.62 9.79 20.55
C THR A 573 -12.98 9.19 20.82
N VAL A 574 -12.98 8.01 21.43
CA VAL A 574 -14.18 7.35 21.97
C VAL A 574 -14.29 7.67 23.45
N TYR A 575 -15.49 7.90 23.95
CA TYR A 575 -15.69 8.14 25.38
C TYR A 575 -15.46 6.85 26.17
N GLU A 576 -14.51 6.91 27.11
CA GLU A 576 -14.09 5.76 27.91
C GLU A 576 -15.24 5.11 28.70
N GLU A 577 -16.23 5.90 29.13
CA GLU A 577 -17.39 5.37 29.83
C GLU A 577 -18.28 4.51 28.91
N GLN A 578 -18.40 4.84 27.62
CA GLN A 578 -19.10 3.97 26.65
C GLN A 578 -18.36 2.64 26.48
N ILE A 579 -17.03 2.66 26.42
CA ILE A 579 -16.19 1.46 26.36
C ILE A 579 -16.37 0.61 27.63
N LYS A 580 -16.43 1.23 28.81
CA LYS A 580 -16.67 0.52 30.07
C LYS A 580 -17.99 -0.24 30.07
N VAL A 581 -19.05 0.34 29.52
CA VAL A 581 -20.33 -0.38 29.37
C VAL A 581 -20.16 -1.59 28.46
N LEU A 582 -19.42 -1.48 27.36
CA LEU A 582 -19.16 -2.64 26.48
C LEU A 582 -18.27 -3.70 27.16
N LYS A 583 -17.29 -3.28 27.97
CA LYS A 583 -16.42 -4.18 28.75
C LYS A 583 -17.17 -4.91 29.88
N SER A 584 -18.28 -4.36 30.39
CA SER A 584 -19.14 -5.02 31.38
C SER A 584 -20.18 -5.98 30.77
N SER A 585 -20.14 -6.17 29.44
CA SER A 585 -21.06 -7.04 28.72
C SER A 585 -21.09 -8.47 29.22
N LYS A 586 -22.29 -9.06 29.25
CA LYS A 586 -22.52 -10.48 29.53
C LYS A 586 -22.23 -11.39 28.33
N PHE A 587 -21.98 -10.84 27.15
CA PHE A 587 -21.69 -11.57 25.92
C PHE A 587 -20.18 -11.74 25.76
N LYS A 588 -19.66 -12.94 26.04
CA LYS A 588 -18.23 -13.26 26.18
C LYS A 588 -17.30 -12.70 25.10
N LEU A 589 -17.69 -12.75 23.82
CA LEU A 589 -16.86 -12.27 22.71
C LEU A 589 -16.66 -10.75 22.74
N LEU A 590 -17.65 -9.98 23.20
CA LEU A 590 -17.57 -8.52 23.14
C LEU A 590 -16.45 -7.95 24.05
N PRO A 591 -16.28 -8.39 25.31
CA PRO A 591 -15.14 -7.99 26.13
C PRO A 591 -13.78 -8.39 25.54
N GLU A 592 -13.68 -9.50 24.80
CA GLU A 592 -12.42 -9.94 24.15
C GLU A 592 -11.92 -8.88 23.15
N LEU A 593 -12.82 -8.13 22.51
CA LEU A 593 -12.45 -7.05 21.59
C LEU A 593 -11.69 -5.89 22.27
N PHE A 594 -11.78 -5.76 23.58
CA PHE A 594 -11.24 -4.62 24.32
C PHE A 594 -10.20 -5.00 25.37
N GLN A 595 -9.68 -6.23 25.32
CA GLN A 595 -8.53 -6.63 26.13
C GLN A 595 -7.27 -6.06 25.48
N ASP A 596 -6.50 -5.27 26.25
CA ASP A 596 -5.18 -4.84 25.82
C ASP A 596 -4.26 -6.08 25.86
N GLU A 597 -3.88 -6.63 24.70
CA GLU A 597 -2.78 -7.58 24.68
C GLU A 597 -1.51 -6.84 25.14
N GLU A 598 -0.99 -7.18 26.32
CA GLU A 598 0.39 -6.88 26.68
C GLU A 598 1.30 -7.52 25.61
N LYS A 599 1.63 -6.75 24.57
CA LYS A 599 2.62 -7.16 23.56
C LYS A 599 3.95 -7.38 24.26
N VAL A 600 4.25 -8.63 24.58
CA VAL A 600 5.57 -9.09 25.02
C VAL A 600 6.54 -8.91 23.84
N LEU A 601 7.12 -7.72 23.74
CA LEU A 601 8.27 -7.45 22.87
C LEU A 601 9.55 -7.75 23.66
N SER A 602 10.02 -8.99 23.63
CA SER A 602 11.45 -9.36 23.56
C SER A 602 11.67 -10.87 23.76
N PRO A 603 12.46 -11.54 22.91
CA PRO A 603 13.13 -12.79 23.29
C PRO A 603 14.49 -12.43 23.92
N THR A 604 14.54 -12.26 25.24
CA THR A 604 15.82 -12.23 25.96
C THR A 604 16.26 -13.66 26.24
N SER A 605 17.25 -14.12 25.49
CA SER A 605 18.02 -15.32 25.80
C SER A 605 18.71 -15.15 27.15
N ALA A 606 18.23 -15.84 28.17
CA ALA A 606 18.93 -16.02 29.44
C ALA A 606 19.66 -17.38 29.42
N THR A 607 20.99 -17.36 29.31
CA THR A 607 21.85 -18.49 29.70
C THR A 607 22.55 -18.17 31.02
N PRO A 608 22.67 -19.14 31.96
CA PRO A 608 23.25 -18.91 33.27
C PRO A 608 24.78 -19.16 33.29
N SER A 609 25.44 -18.45 34.21
CA SER A 609 26.71 -18.77 34.91
C SER A 609 28.07 -18.39 34.30
N GLY A 610 28.91 -17.71 35.12
CA GLY A 610 30.37 -17.58 34.91
C GLY A 610 31.07 -16.29 35.42
N ARG A 611 31.43 -16.25 36.72
CA ARG A 611 32.38 -15.34 37.45
C ARG A 611 33.70 -15.02 36.67
N VAL A 612 34.45 -13.90 36.75
CA VAL A 612 34.98 -13.01 37.85
C VAL A 612 35.71 -11.76 37.20
N PRO A 613 36.14 -10.69 37.93
CA PRO A 613 36.02 -9.26 37.52
C PRO A 613 37.35 -8.52 37.26
N LEU A 614 37.29 -7.29 36.69
CA LEU A 614 38.38 -6.29 36.75
C LEU A 614 37.89 -4.82 36.71
N SER A 615 37.98 -4.19 37.89
CA SER A 615 38.28 -2.80 38.30
C SER A 615 37.85 -1.53 37.52
N ARG A 616 37.35 -0.56 38.34
CA ARG A 616 37.39 0.94 38.25
C ARG A 616 36.45 1.58 37.20
N THR A 617 35.61 2.57 37.48
CA THR A 617 35.58 3.65 38.50
C THR A 617 34.14 4.17 38.65
N ALA A 618 33.78 4.58 39.87
CA ALA A 618 32.42 4.99 40.23
C ALA A 618 32.07 6.43 39.79
N VAL A 619 30.87 6.60 39.22
CA VAL A 619 30.15 7.88 39.18
C VAL A 619 28.73 7.61 39.67
N LYS A 620 28.35 8.25 40.79
CA LYS A 620 27.02 8.16 41.41
C LYS A 620 25.98 8.89 40.54
N PRO A 621 24.80 8.30 40.24
CA PRO A 621 23.63 9.09 39.87
C PRO A 621 22.81 9.47 41.11
N ALA A 622 22.30 10.69 41.11
CA ALA A 622 21.46 11.27 42.15
C ALA A 622 20.10 10.53 42.26
N LYS A 623 19.60 10.40 43.49
CA LYS A 623 18.29 9.83 43.81
C LYS A 623 17.16 10.67 43.19
N ALA A 624 16.39 10.09 42.26
CA ALA A 624 15.11 10.62 41.85
C ALA A 624 14.01 10.19 42.85
N ARG A 625 13.15 11.14 43.24
CA ARG A 625 11.95 10.94 44.09
C ARG A 625 10.86 10.20 43.30
N PRO A 626 10.08 9.30 43.91
CA PRO A 626 8.93 8.67 43.27
C PRO A 626 7.73 9.62 43.32
N GLY A 627 7.11 9.90 42.17
CA GLY A 627 5.83 10.63 42.12
C GLY A 627 5.70 11.64 40.99
N GLN A 628 5.77 11.20 39.73
CA GLN A 628 5.13 11.91 38.62
C GLN A 628 4.57 10.86 37.65
N THR A 629 3.27 10.59 37.77
CA THR A 629 2.50 9.92 36.73
C THR A 629 2.31 10.90 35.57
N SER A 630 3.15 10.78 34.54
CA SER A 630 2.92 11.46 33.27
C SER A 630 1.61 10.94 32.67
N LYS A 631 0.61 11.82 32.52
CA LYS A 631 -0.57 11.55 31.70
C LYS A 631 -0.11 11.42 30.25
N GLU A 632 0.22 10.20 29.81
CA GLU A 632 0.35 9.88 28.39
C GLU A 632 -1.01 10.16 27.73
N HIS A 633 -1.05 11.16 26.85
CA HIS A 633 -2.18 11.32 25.94
C HIS A 633 -2.09 10.17 24.92
N LYS A 634 -3.19 9.44 24.68
CA LYS A 634 -3.27 8.41 23.63
C LYS A 634 -2.74 9.01 22.31
N LYS A 635 -1.86 8.29 21.61
CA LYS A 635 -1.28 8.71 20.33
C LYS A 635 -2.39 8.98 19.30
N THR A 636 -2.34 10.08 18.55
CA THR A 636 -3.29 10.41 17.47
C THR A 636 -3.23 9.40 16.33
N VAL A 637 -4.27 9.32 15.50
CA VAL A 637 -4.29 8.41 14.34
C VAL A 637 -3.15 8.75 13.38
N GLY A 638 -2.92 10.03 13.07
CA GLY A 638 -1.80 10.49 12.26
C GLY A 638 -0.45 10.06 12.82
N HIS A 639 -0.26 10.12 14.15
CA HIS A 639 0.96 9.64 14.80
C HIS A 639 1.09 8.11 14.80
N GLN A 640 -0.01 7.37 14.99
CA GLN A 640 -0.03 5.90 14.88
C GLN A 640 0.22 5.43 13.44
N ASN A 641 -0.32 6.17 12.47
CA ASN A 641 -0.15 5.97 11.03
C ASN A 641 1.28 6.32 10.60
N CYS A 642 1.90 7.39 11.13
CA CYS A 642 3.34 7.65 10.98
C CYS A 642 4.20 6.59 11.67
N CYS A 643 3.71 6.01 12.78
CA CYS A 643 4.34 4.86 13.44
C CYS A 643 4.27 3.56 12.60
N SER A 644 3.59 3.56 11.44
CA SER A 644 3.81 2.56 10.39
C SER A 644 5.18 2.70 9.70
N LEU A 645 6.17 3.27 10.39
CA LEU A 645 7.57 2.81 10.39
C LEU A 645 7.71 1.27 10.34
N GLN A 646 6.68 0.48 10.67
CA GLN A 646 6.63 -0.95 10.39
C GLN A 646 6.54 -1.30 8.90
N ILE A 647 5.83 -0.55 8.05
CA ILE A 647 5.81 -0.81 6.59
C ILE A 647 7.21 -0.54 6.04
N VAL A 648 7.81 0.60 6.38
CA VAL A 648 9.18 0.93 5.96
C VAL A 648 10.22 -0.01 6.61
N LYS A 649 10.07 -0.40 7.88
CA LYS A 649 10.96 -1.39 8.50
C LYS A 649 10.79 -2.78 7.88
N VAL A 650 9.59 -3.22 7.55
CA VAL A 650 9.34 -4.51 6.88
C VAL A 650 9.91 -4.44 5.46
N LEU A 651 9.61 -3.40 4.69
CA LEU A 651 10.16 -3.21 3.35
C LEU A 651 11.70 -3.12 3.38
N ASN A 652 12.29 -2.37 4.32
CA ASN A 652 13.75 -2.28 4.48
C ASN A 652 14.39 -3.57 5.04
N LEU A 653 13.72 -4.34 5.89
CA LEU A 653 14.24 -5.60 6.48
C LEU A 653 14.13 -6.78 5.51
N TYR A 654 13.30 -6.69 4.47
CA TYR A 654 12.91 -7.82 3.62
C TYR A 654 13.01 -7.52 2.11
N THR A 655 13.64 -6.40 1.76
CA THR A 655 14.41 -6.28 0.51
C THR A 655 15.69 -7.10 0.69
N PRO A 656 16.21 -7.83 -0.32
CA PRO A 656 17.45 -8.57 -0.19
C PRO A 656 18.55 -7.64 0.34
N VAL A 657 18.95 -7.84 1.60
CA VAL A 657 20.09 -7.16 2.18
C VAL A 657 21.30 -7.70 1.44
N ASN A 658 21.79 -6.97 0.42
CA ASN A 658 23.16 -7.16 0.02
C ASN A 658 24.04 -6.81 1.22
N GLU A 659 24.90 -7.76 1.57
CA GLU A 659 25.80 -7.67 2.70
C GLU A 659 26.62 -6.37 2.60
N PHE A 660 27.00 -5.81 3.75
CA PHE A 660 27.88 -4.64 3.91
C PHE A 660 27.20 -3.26 3.94
N GLU A 661 26.41 -3.00 4.97
CA GLU A 661 26.29 -1.63 5.54
C GLU A 661 27.63 -1.25 6.22
N GLU A 662 28.60 -0.71 5.48
CA GLU A 662 29.59 0.18 6.08
C GLU A 662 29.24 1.63 5.72
N ARG A 663 28.95 2.43 6.76
CA ARG A 663 28.64 3.86 6.60
C ARG A 663 29.79 4.57 5.87
N VAL A 664 29.45 5.27 4.79
CA VAL A 664 30.38 6.14 4.06
C VAL A 664 31.06 7.12 5.03
N LEU A 665 32.39 7.09 5.07
CA LEU A 665 33.19 7.94 5.95
C LEU A 665 32.98 9.43 5.61
N VAL A 666 32.78 10.25 6.65
CA VAL A 666 32.58 11.71 6.54
C VAL A 666 33.75 12.41 5.80
N SER A 667 34.94 11.81 5.80
CA SER A 667 36.09 12.27 5.02
C SER A 667 35.88 12.15 3.51
N PHE A 668 35.21 11.08 3.04
CA PHE A 668 34.91 10.85 1.63
C PHE A 668 33.87 11.85 1.11
N ILE A 669 32.83 12.14 1.92
CA ILE A 669 31.82 13.16 1.63
C ILE A 669 32.45 14.55 1.49
N ARG A 670 33.42 14.89 2.36
CA ARG A 670 34.17 16.15 2.25
C ARG A 670 35.05 16.21 1.00
N THR A 671 35.67 15.11 0.59
CA THR A 671 36.47 15.05 -0.64
C THR A 671 35.62 15.26 -1.89
N ILE A 672 34.41 14.69 -1.94
CA ILE A 672 33.44 14.88 -3.03
C ILE A 672 32.96 16.35 -3.06
N GLN A 673 32.60 16.93 -1.91
CA GLN A 673 32.17 18.33 -1.81
C GLN A 673 33.27 19.34 -2.18
N LEU A 674 34.53 19.01 -1.94
CA LEU A 674 35.68 19.83 -2.39
C LEU A 674 35.86 19.75 -3.90
N ARG A 675 35.70 18.56 -4.51
CA ARG A 675 35.80 18.39 -5.98
C ARG A 675 34.64 18.99 -6.76
N LEU A 676 33.46 19.12 -6.13
CA LEU A 676 32.28 19.76 -6.74
C LEU A 676 32.34 21.29 -6.74
N ARG A 677 33.23 21.94 -5.95
CA ARG A 677 33.37 23.41 -5.94
C ARG A 677 34.11 23.97 -7.16
N ASP A 678 34.86 23.14 -7.89
CA ASP A 678 35.67 23.55 -9.05
C ASP A 678 34.99 23.29 -10.40
N ARG A 679 33.76 22.73 -10.43
CA ARG A 679 33.03 22.49 -11.68
C ARG A 679 32.10 23.65 -12.04
N LYS A 680 32.39 24.30 -13.17
CA LYS A 680 31.41 25.09 -13.93
C LYS A 680 30.82 24.20 -15.00
N ASP A 681 29.69 23.54 -14.71
CA ASP A 681 28.99 22.71 -15.69
C ASP A 681 27.79 23.46 -16.30
N SER A 682 27.63 23.24 -17.61
CA SER A 682 26.52 23.66 -18.46
C SER A 682 25.61 22.44 -18.71
N PRO A 683 24.29 22.63 -18.91
CA PRO A 683 23.36 21.52 -19.03
C PRO A 683 23.30 21.09 -20.49
N GLN A 684 23.87 19.95 -20.84
CA GLN A 684 23.54 19.28 -22.09
C GLN A 684 23.65 17.75 -21.96
N LEU A 685 22.50 17.12 -22.13
CA LEU A 685 22.22 15.70 -22.17
C LEU A 685 22.70 15.08 -23.48
N LEU A 686 23.34 13.91 -23.40
CA LEU A 686 23.35 12.88 -24.44
C LEU A 686 23.35 11.52 -23.74
N MET A 687 22.29 10.74 -23.95
CA MET A 687 22.22 9.33 -23.58
C MET A 687 23.05 8.51 -24.59
N ASP A 688 23.90 7.63 -24.09
CA ASP A 688 24.47 6.52 -24.86
C ASP A 688 24.24 5.25 -24.05
N ALA A 689 23.35 4.38 -24.53
CA ALA A 689 22.87 3.21 -23.81
C ALA A 689 23.22 1.93 -24.58
N LYS A 690 24.45 1.44 -24.37
CA LYS A 690 24.73 0.00 -24.47
C LYS A 690 24.68 -0.56 -23.06
N HIS A 691 23.53 -1.10 -22.66
CA HIS A 691 23.43 -1.81 -21.38
C HIS A 691 24.10 -3.18 -21.48
N ILE A 692 24.89 -3.48 -20.44
CA ILE A 692 25.55 -4.76 -20.18
C ILE A 692 24.85 -5.36 -18.95
N PHE A 693 24.52 -6.64 -19.00
CA PHE A 693 23.96 -7.38 -17.87
C PHE A 693 25.06 -7.76 -16.88
N PRO A 694 24.91 -7.53 -15.56
CA PRO A 694 25.77 -8.15 -14.57
C PRO A 694 25.39 -9.62 -14.41
N VAL A 695 26.33 -10.52 -14.75
CA VAL A 695 26.32 -11.89 -14.26
C VAL A 695 27.31 -11.94 -13.10
N THR A 696 26.80 -11.97 -11.88
CA THR A 696 27.64 -12.06 -10.67
C THR A 696 28.09 -13.50 -10.50
N PHE A 697 29.32 -13.80 -10.91
CA PHE A 697 29.97 -15.05 -10.53
C PHE A 697 30.56 -14.86 -9.12
N PRO A 698 30.31 -15.78 -8.16
CA PRO A 698 31.08 -15.77 -6.93
C PRO A 698 32.55 -15.92 -7.31
N PHE A 699 33.36 -14.90 -7.02
CA PHE A 699 34.80 -14.97 -7.20
C PHE A 699 35.37 -15.92 -6.15
N ASN A 700 35.45 -17.20 -6.50
CA ASN A 700 36.33 -18.14 -5.81
C ASN A 700 37.72 -17.97 -6.43
N PRO A 701 38.70 -17.40 -5.72
CA PRO A 701 40.05 -17.33 -6.24
C PRO A 701 40.53 -18.75 -6.53
N SER A 702 40.78 -19.04 -7.80
CA SER A 702 41.49 -20.24 -8.19
C SER A 702 42.85 -20.25 -7.47
N SER A 703 43.16 -21.33 -6.76
CA SER A 703 44.50 -21.54 -6.18
C SER A 703 45.57 -21.73 -7.26
N LEU A 704 45.16 -21.92 -8.51
CA LEU A 704 46.01 -21.96 -9.68
C LEU A 704 46.09 -20.55 -10.28
N ALA A 705 47.28 -19.96 -10.24
CA ALA A 705 47.58 -18.76 -11.00
C ALA A 705 47.38 -19.05 -12.50
N LEU A 706 46.80 -18.11 -13.24
CA LEU A 706 46.54 -18.22 -14.69
C LEU A 706 47.80 -18.64 -15.47
N GLU A 707 48.97 -18.24 -14.95
CA GLU A 707 50.32 -18.55 -15.41
C GLU A 707 50.63 -20.07 -15.44
N THR A 708 50.02 -20.83 -14.51
CA THR A 708 50.24 -22.27 -14.32
C THR A 708 49.31 -23.13 -15.18
N ILE A 709 48.31 -22.54 -15.83
CA ILE A 709 47.37 -23.24 -16.70
C ILE A 709 48.03 -23.45 -18.07
N GLN A 710 48.29 -24.72 -18.41
CA GLN A 710 48.65 -25.11 -19.78
C GLN A 710 47.38 -25.35 -20.58
N ILE A 711 47.14 -24.53 -21.60
CA ILE A 711 46.05 -24.72 -22.56
C ILE A 711 46.58 -25.62 -23.69
N PRO A 712 46.05 -26.83 -23.90
CA PRO A 712 46.46 -27.70 -25.00
C PRO A 712 46.21 -27.03 -26.36
N ALA A 713 47.21 -27.08 -27.25
CA ALA A 713 47.12 -26.50 -28.59
C ALA A 713 45.99 -27.11 -29.45
N SER A 714 45.49 -28.30 -29.07
CA SER A 714 44.36 -28.97 -29.72
C SER A 714 43.02 -28.24 -29.57
N LEU A 715 42.90 -27.30 -28.62
CA LEU A 715 41.64 -26.58 -28.37
C LEU A 715 41.42 -25.37 -29.28
N GLY A 716 42.42 -24.94 -30.08
CA GLY A 716 42.22 -23.93 -31.13
C GLY A 716 41.79 -22.53 -30.65
N LEU A 717 42.08 -22.16 -29.40
CA LEU A 717 41.63 -20.90 -28.78
C LEU A 717 42.58 -19.72 -29.08
N GLY A 718 42.63 -19.30 -30.34
CA GLY A 718 43.54 -18.25 -30.84
C GLY A 718 43.28 -16.83 -30.35
N PHE A 719 42.20 -16.59 -29.59
CA PHE A 719 41.87 -15.28 -29.03
C PHE A 719 42.45 -15.05 -27.62
N ILE A 720 43.09 -16.05 -27.02
CA ILE A 720 43.78 -15.93 -25.72
C ILE A 720 45.27 -15.72 -25.97
N SER A 721 45.72 -14.46 -25.92
CA SER A 721 47.14 -14.12 -25.91
C SER A 721 47.65 -14.07 -24.46
N ARG A 722 48.70 -14.85 -24.14
CA ARG A 722 49.50 -14.61 -22.92
C ARG A 722 50.21 -13.26 -23.09
N VAL A 723 49.85 -12.28 -22.27
CA VAL A 723 50.56 -11.00 -22.14
C VAL A 723 51.56 -11.11 -21.00
#